data_AF-A0AAN8IES2-F1
#
_entry.id   AF-A0AAN8IES2-F1
#
_cell.length_a   1.000
_cell.length_b   1.000
_cell.length_c   1.000
_cell.angle_alpha   90.00
_cell.angle_beta   90.00
_cell.angle_gamma   90.00
#
_symmetry.space_group_name_H-M   'P 1'
#
loop_
_entity.id
_entity.type
_entity.pdbx_description
1 polymer ?
#
loop_
_entity_poly.entity_id
_entity_poly.type
_entity_poly.pdbx_seq_one_letter_code
_entity_poly.pdbx_strand_id
1 'polypeptide(L)'
;MLETINCDAAARRINTVQAFRPMRRGGGPIHHGAPIPTTLGLAFPACVTEALIQVSKHVRLSTHGRSRPVLTKNNDLQLLIDNEIFCLSADRKGSRLSQLQEFTLINHLAHFFAERDEMNKYAYFEVLFLGREGESHVHEHRLRILYRLASYALQFPILQLYAQISLWLSKVGNSKPYAEELVAVLAEHYLKPNDSQIYEYLLPLETSCPEFTVFFVVYATRLLPINRPMAAVFASYINRNPGYFLKGFRDSPHLADIFRTEVFEKMLAYLLDLDGEPSGDREAMNFHTAVMVLLDKWNTTIKKPLDIGMLFDPKVRWSRFRCDALCIIGSKSSAACRMVISVQIGRMQSSANVCFSDIRRTSKDTGFIRDPVISIPSHTMISRLSSLNVGRCFVRVHSLRLLRTSVVAAASHHGEKGDLFSFVGAGVGVLLTVLAVAFYTDLFGTNIKSKANGPGAHAHEEGVEERHPIQEKKAEKSEPAAKTSQEQPEQPKEPEGETQPSESQSKAFSKPTATTMDSETPPPTTKRQGKAHDDGKKQDPPPMHGKKEHDEAPSDESKRSEADAGKGSSSEEGASSPVNSKEEKKKIGSSAGEEVPKSVEYLLIGAGAASYYASLAIRARHADAKVLMIGEEDHLPYNRPPLSKELWWYGDENASSSMQYEGLSGKKRDVYFEAEGFFVPPGELPSTVHGGVSLLRGHRVEKLNPDEKKAYLDDGTCISYEKCLIATGGKPKDLPELKNASDDVKKRILYLRGVDDYRTLDSICKSAKSILIVGGGFIGSELAYSIHRKYKDIKISQVVAENGNLSHVLPEFLSKKATESLRGIGVDVITGAKITAARKRGEQVEVEVNNGSKSITSDYIIVCIGIQPDTSVAEASGLELSTIQLDNRLGGVTTDAELRVRSDIWAAGDAASFYDKSLGRRRVEHWENAQVSGRLAGENMTGAGKAFWYQPAFFSKIAPQWHINAVGITDSSLPTVSVFAKDDNANESFERGVVFYKGDDGKVVGVLLLNVYGSGVDVSRRLIEEARSIDDFQQLAKLYQLYRPAEPEDEEKNEEKKAE
;
A
#
# COMPACT_ATOMS: atom_id res chain seq x y z
N MET A 1 0.16 -4.78 -5.13
CA MET A 1 -0.60 -4.56 -6.36
C MET A 1 0.08 -5.33 -7.49
N LEU A 2 -0.27 -6.60 -7.57
CA LEU A 2 -0.07 -7.57 -8.65
C LEU A 2 -1.35 -8.44 -8.53
N GLU A 3 -2.04 -8.87 -9.58
CA GLU A 3 -1.80 -8.76 -11.02
C GLU A 3 -3.05 -8.22 -11.74
N THR A 4 -2.91 -7.51 -12.87
CA THR A 4 -3.99 -7.49 -13.88
C THR A 4 -3.46 -7.10 -15.27
N ILE A 5 -3.20 -8.11 -16.11
CA ILE A 5 -3.20 -7.92 -17.58
C ILE A 5 -4.50 -8.52 -18.08
N ASN A 6 -5.28 -7.72 -18.81
CA ASN A 6 -6.50 -8.18 -19.47
C ASN A 6 -6.12 -8.72 -20.87
N CYS A 7 -6.25 -10.03 -21.08
CA CYS A 7 -5.81 -10.68 -22.31
C CYS A 7 -6.65 -10.27 -23.55
N ASP A 8 -7.92 -9.88 -23.38
CA ASP A 8 -8.75 -9.37 -24.49
C ASP A 8 -8.42 -7.91 -24.84
N ALA A 9 -7.95 -7.14 -23.86
CA ALA A 9 -7.34 -5.84 -24.11
C ALA A 9 -5.96 -6.01 -24.76
N ALA A 10 -5.19 -7.05 -24.38
CA ALA A 10 -3.94 -7.39 -25.04
C ALA A 10 -4.19 -7.81 -26.51
N ALA A 11 -5.15 -8.69 -26.79
CA ALA A 11 -5.50 -9.09 -28.17
C ALA A 11 -5.85 -7.88 -29.05
N ARG A 12 -6.63 -6.92 -28.54
CA ARG A 12 -6.94 -5.67 -29.26
C ARG A 12 -5.76 -4.68 -29.34
N ARG A 13 -4.81 -4.71 -28.41
CA ARG A 13 -3.55 -3.91 -28.45
C ARG A 13 -2.43 -4.58 -29.26
N ILE A 14 -2.48 -5.89 -29.52
CA ILE A 14 -1.48 -6.64 -30.28
C ILE A 14 -1.45 -6.22 -31.76
N ASN A 15 -2.55 -5.72 -32.30
CA ASN A 15 -2.55 -5.09 -33.63
C ASN A 15 -1.64 -3.84 -33.70
N THR A 16 -1.33 -3.20 -32.58
CA THR A 16 -0.35 -2.10 -32.50
C THR A 16 1.10 -2.58 -32.35
N VAL A 17 1.33 -3.87 -32.02
CA VAL A 17 2.65 -4.44 -31.73
C VAL A 17 3.46 -4.75 -33.00
N GLN A 18 2.83 -4.79 -34.18
CA GLN A 18 3.53 -4.98 -35.47
C GLN A 18 4.52 -3.84 -35.84
N ALA A 19 4.60 -2.78 -35.04
CA ALA A 19 5.46 -1.62 -35.29
C ALA A 19 6.96 -1.81 -34.97
N PHE A 20 7.38 -2.92 -34.36
CA PHE A 20 8.80 -3.23 -34.09
C PHE A 20 9.57 -3.62 -35.37
N ARG A 21 9.78 -2.64 -36.27
CA ARG A 21 10.67 -2.82 -37.43
C ARG A 21 12.13 -2.94 -36.97
N PRO A 22 12.88 -3.96 -37.40
CA PRO A 22 14.33 -3.98 -37.20
C PRO A 22 14.98 -2.85 -38.01
N MET A 23 16.07 -2.27 -37.48
CA MET A 23 16.90 -1.32 -38.23
C MET A 23 17.42 -1.99 -39.52
N ARG A 24 16.97 -1.51 -40.68
CA ARG A 24 17.42 -2.03 -41.97
C ARG A 24 18.83 -1.55 -42.29
N ARG A 25 19.77 -2.48 -42.40
CA ARG A 25 20.88 -2.42 -43.38
C ARG A 25 20.85 -3.67 -44.25
N GLY A 26 20.40 -3.52 -45.50
CA GLY A 26 20.58 -4.45 -46.62
C GLY A 26 20.09 -5.90 -46.47
N GLY A 27 18.94 -6.25 -47.06
CA GLY A 27 18.49 -7.64 -47.20
C GLY A 27 17.06 -7.77 -47.72
N GLY A 28 16.83 -8.72 -48.64
CA GLY A 28 15.59 -8.88 -49.43
C GLY A 28 14.30 -9.26 -48.66
N PRO A 29 13.18 -9.45 -49.39
CA PRO A 29 11.91 -9.90 -48.82
C PRO A 29 11.93 -11.41 -48.52
N ILE A 30 11.22 -11.82 -47.47
CA ILE A 30 10.92 -13.22 -47.15
C ILE A 30 9.40 -13.31 -46.90
N HIS A 31 8.79 -14.44 -47.28
CA HIS A 31 7.34 -14.58 -47.48
C HIS A 31 6.50 -14.55 -46.19
N HIS A 32 5.24 -14.13 -46.33
CA HIS A 32 4.17 -14.41 -45.36
C HIS A 32 3.68 -15.87 -45.50
N GLY A 33 3.27 -16.50 -44.39
CA GLY A 33 2.39 -17.68 -44.44
C GLY A 33 2.66 -18.78 -43.41
N ALA A 34 2.22 -18.59 -42.17
CA ALA A 34 1.94 -19.68 -41.23
C ALA A 34 0.93 -19.18 -40.16
N PRO A 35 -0.13 -19.94 -39.82
CA PRO A 35 -0.97 -19.65 -38.66
C PRO A 35 -0.20 -19.96 -37.36
N ILE A 36 -0.38 -19.13 -36.33
CA ILE A 36 0.22 -19.36 -35.01
C ILE A 36 -0.69 -20.34 -34.24
N PRO A 37 -0.20 -21.51 -33.78
CA PRO A 37 -1.00 -22.42 -32.96
C PRO A 37 -1.40 -21.77 -31.63
N THR A 38 -2.69 -21.81 -31.30
CA THR A 38 -3.25 -21.23 -30.06
C THR A 38 -3.04 -22.10 -28.81
N THR A 39 -2.20 -23.13 -28.91
CA THR A 39 -2.05 -24.23 -27.94
C THR A 39 -0.57 -24.43 -27.60
N LEU A 40 -0.07 -23.69 -26.62
CA LEU A 40 1.23 -23.97 -25.98
C LEU A 40 1.18 -23.57 -24.50
N GLY A 41 0.64 -24.48 -23.68
CA GLY A 41 0.66 -24.35 -22.24
C GLY A 41 2.04 -24.72 -21.70
N LEU A 42 2.77 -23.75 -21.15
CA LEU A 42 4.00 -23.99 -20.39
C LEU A 42 3.91 -23.29 -19.04
N ALA A 43 3.80 -24.09 -17.97
CA ALA A 43 4.32 -23.65 -16.68
C ALA A 43 5.84 -23.47 -16.85
N PHE A 44 6.40 -22.36 -16.36
CA PHE A 44 7.83 -22.10 -16.55
C PHE A 44 8.64 -23.12 -15.73
N PRO A 45 9.67 -23.78 -16.29
CA PRO A 45 10.07 -25.08 -15.77
C PRO A 45 10.96 -24.94 -14.54
N ALA A 46 11.00 -26.00 -13.72
CA ALA A 46 11.79 -26.02 -12.47
C ALA A 46 13.29 -25.73 -12.68
N CYS A 47 13.82 -25.93 -13.90
CA CYS A 47 15.19 -25.58 -14.27
C CYS A 47 15.52 -24.10 -14.08
N VAL A 48 14.57 -23.17 -14.25
CA VAL A 48 14.79 -21.73 -14.06
C VAL A 48 14.98 -21.41 -12.58
N THR A 49 14.12 -21.97 -11.73
CA THR A 49 14.23 -21.85 -10.27
C THR A 49 15.53 -22.48 -9.78
N GLU A 50 15.91 -23.67 -10.27
CA GLU A 50 17.18 -24.29 -9.91
C GLU A 50 18.38 -23.51 -10.46
N ALA A 51 18.32 -22.95 -11.67
CA ALA A 51 19.40 -22.10 -12.21
C ALA A 51 19.60 -20.83 -11.35
N LEU A 52 18.53 -20.19 -10.90
CA LEU A 52 18.59 -19.08 -9.93
C LEU A 52 19.10 -19.52 -8.55
N ILE A 53 18.81 -20.75 -8.12
CA ILE A 53 19.40 -21.36 -6.92
C ILE A 53 20.91 -21.63 -7.12
N GLN A 54 21.36 -22.06 -8.29
CA GLN A 54 22.78 -22.27 -8.61
C GLN A 54 23.54 -20.94 -8.71
N VAL A 55 22.94 -19.90 -9.28
CA VAL A 55 23.44 -18.51 -9.18
C VAL A 55 23.53 -18.07 -7.70
N SER A 56 22.53 -18.41 -6.88
CA SER A 56 22.53 -18.12 -5.44
C SER A 56 23.68 -18.82 -4.69
N LYS A 57 23.91 -20.11 -4.99
CA LYS A 57 25.02 -20.92 -4.44
C LYS A 57 26.37 -20.32 -4.85
N HIS A 58 26.57 -20.04 -6.14
CA HIS A 58 27.86 -19.60 -6.68
C HIS A 58 28.31 -18.23 -6.13
N VAL A 59 27.42 -17.23 -6.10
CA VAL A 59 27.75 -15.90 -5.57
C VAL A 59 28.11 -16.00 -4.08
N ARG A 60 27.35 -16.73 -3.27
CA ARG A 60 27.64 -16.92 -1.83
C ARG A 60 28.97 -17.62 -1.55
N LEU A 61 29.35 -18.60 -2.38
CA LEU A 61 30.67 -19.24 -2.27
C LEU A 61 31.80 -18.28 -2.64
N SER A 62 31.60 -17.45 -3.66
CA SER A 62 32.60 -16.47 -4.11
C SER A 62 32.93 -15.40 -3.05
N THR A 63 31.95 -14.97 -2.26
CA THR A 63 32.08 -13.84 -1.33
C THR A 63 32.83 -14.17 -0.03
N HIS A 64 33.24 -15.43 0.18
CA HIS A 64 34.01 -15.85 1.36
C HIS A 64 35.53 -15.67 1.20
N GLY A 65 36.02 -15.32 0.01
CA GLY A 65 37.44 -15.03 -0.25
C GLY A 65 37.79 -13.55 -0.14
N ARG A 66 38.95 -13.21 0.45
CA ARG A 66 39.47 -11.82 0.58
C ARG A 66 39.98 -11.19 -0.73
N SER A 67 39.54 -11.67 -1.89
CA SER A 67 39.85 -11.11 -3.21
C SER A 67 38.64 -11.25 -4.11
N ARG A 68 38.31 -10.23 -4.92
CA ARG A 68 37.19 -10.26 -5.88
C ARG A 68 37.37 -11.43 -6.86
N PRO A 69 36.58 -12.50 -6.80
CA PRO A 69 36.59 -13.52 -7.83
C PRO A 69 35.86 -12.97 -9.05
N VAL A 70 36.36 -13.23 -10.26
CA VAL A 70 35.65 -12.83 -11.48
C VAL A 70 34.50 -13.80 -11.71
N LEU A 71 33.36 -13.49 -11.07
CA LEU A 71 32.09 -14.21 -11.03
C LEU A 71 31.58 -14.70 -12.40
N THR A 72 32.00 -14.05 -13.47
CA THR A 72 31.61 -14.34 -14.84
C THR A 72 32.44 -15.45 -15.51
N LYS A 73 33.44 -16.04 -14.82
CA LYS A 73 34.32 -17.09 -15.36
C LYS A 73 33.83 -18.53 -15.17
N ASN A 74 32.71 -18.75 -14.48
CA ASN A 74 32.10 -20.08 -14.37
C ASN A 74 31.36 -20.44 -15.66
N ASN A 75 32.02 -21.19 -16.54
CA ASN A 75 31.51 -21.56 -17.86
C ASN A 75 30.19 -22.34 -17.81
N ASP A 76 30.05 -23.25 -16.86
CA ASP A 76 28.91 -24.18 -16.77
C ASP A 76 27.68 -23.46 -16.23
N LEU A 77 27.85 -22.63 -15.19
CA LEU A 77 26.80 -21.75 -14.70
C LEU A 77 26.33 -20.75 -15.77
N GLN A 78 27.26 -20.22 -16.57
CA GLN A 78 26.92 -19.29 -17.65
C GLN A 78 26.18 -19.97 -18.80
N LEU A 79 26.50 -21.25 -19.11
CA LEU A 79 25.75 -22.06 -20.05
C LEU A 79 24.34 -22.41 -19.53
N LEU A 80 24.21 -22.72 -18.23
CA LEU A 80 22.93 -22.94 -17.56
C LEU A 80 22.04 -21.69 -17.61
N ILE A 81 22.62 -20.50 -17.39
CA ILE A 81 21.90 -19.21 -17.52
C ILE A 81 21.42 -18.98 -18.96
N ASP A 82 22.28 -19.24 -19.97
CA ASP A 82 21.91 -19.04 -21.37
C ASP A 82 20.82 -20.01 -21.84
N ASN A 83 20.89 -21.28 -21.43
CA ASN A 83 19.94 -22.32 -21.84
C ASN A 83 18.61 -22.23 -21.07
N GLU A 84 18.66 -22.19 -19.74
CA GLU A 84 17.46 -22.33 -18.90
C GLU A 84 16.76 -20.98 -18.68
N ILE A 85 17.51 -19.89 -18.46
CA ILE A 85 16.93 -18.58 -18.11
C ILE A 85 16.65 -17.74 -19.36
N PHE A 86 17.59 -17.69 -20.32
CA PHE A 86 17.46 -16.88 -21.53
C PHE A 86 17.05 -17.67 -22.79
N CYS A 87 16.96 -19.00 -22.70
CA CYS A 87 16.60 -19.91 -23.79
C CYS A 87 17.28 -19.57 -25.13
N LEU A 88 18.61 -19.34 -25.09
CA LEU A 88 19.37 -18.99 -26.28
C LEU A 88 19.38 -20.15 -27.30
N SER A 89 19.45 -19.80 -28.58
CA SER A 89 19.63 -20.76 -29.67
C SER A 89 20.99 -21.46 -29.57
N ALA A 90 21.12 -22.64 -30.19
CA ALA A 90 22.39 -23.40 -30.18
C ALA A 90 23.57 -22.66 -30.83
N ASP A 91 23.31 -21.71 -31.74
CA ASP A 91 24.32 -20.81 -32.31
C ASP A 91 24.55 -19.53 -31.47
N ARG A 92 23.78 -19.37 -30.38
CA ARG A 92 23.78 -18.27 -29.40
C ARG A 92 23.61 -16.87 -30.01
N LYS A 93 22.92 -16.77 -31.17
CA LYS A 93 22.57 -15.51 -31.86
C LYS A 93 21.11 -15.07 -31.71
N GLY A 94 20.28 -15.87 -31.07
CA GLY A 94 18.87 -15.58 -30.80
C GLY A 94 18.45 -16.09 -29.43
N SER A 95 17.33 -15.58 -28.91
CA SER A 95 16.59 -16.18 -27.79
C SER A 95 15.29 -16.78 -28.30
N ARG A 96 14.91 -17.94 -27.76
CA ARG A 96 13.65 -18.64 -28.02
C ARG A 96 12.54 -18.26 -27.04
N LEU A 97 12.77 -17.32 -26.12
CA LEU A 97 11.74 -16.85 -25.19
C LEU A 97 10.56 -16.22 -25.95
N SER A 98 9.38 -16.79 -25.76
CA SER A 98 8.12 -16.14 -26.13
C SER A 98 7.80 -14.97 -25.19
N GLN A 99 6.95 -14.03 -25.64
CA GLN A 99 6.56 -12.86 -24.82
C GLN A 99 5.94 -13.25 -23.47
N LEU A 100 5.22 -14.39 -23.40
CA LEU A 100 4.65 -14.92 -22.16
C LEU A 100 5.72 -15.43 -21.19
N GLN A 101 6.78 -16.06 -21.71
CA GLN A 101 7.94 -16.48 -20.92
C GLN A 101 8.78 -15.27 -20.47
N GLU A 102 8.97 -14.26 -21.34
CA GLU A 102 9.60 -13.00 -20.95
C GLU A 102 8.84 -12.33 -19.80
N PHE A 103 7.50 -12.23 -19.89
CA PHE A 103 6.68 -11.68 -18.80
C PHE A 103 6.81 -12.48 -17.49
N THR A 104 6.77 -13.81 -17.59
CA THR A 104 6.92 -14.71 -16.42
C THR A 104 8.31 -14.58 -15.78
N LEU A 105 9.35 -14.38 -16.59
CA LEU A 105 10.74 -14.17 -16.15
C LEU A 105 10.92 -12.87 -15.35
N ILE A 106 10.18 -11.79 -15.67
CA ILE A 106 10.23 -10.54 -14.89
C ILE A 106 9.82 -10.78 -13.43
N ASN A 107 8.71 -11.49 -13.20
CA ASN A 107 8.26 -11.85 -11.85
C ASN A 107 9.29 -12.71 -11.11
N HIS A 108 9.87 -13.71 -11.77
CA HIS A 108 10.90 -14.56 -11.15
C HIS A 108 12.16 -13.77 -10.77
N LEU A 109 12.63 -12.87 -11.64
CA LEU A 109 13.75 -11.99 -11.34
C LEU A 109 13.43 -11.00 -10.22
N ALA A 110 12.24 -10.39 -10.22
CA ALA A 110 11.80 -9.47 -9.18
C ALA A 110 11.79 -10.13 -7.78
N HIS A 111 11.15 -11.29 -7.65
CA HIS A 111 11.19 -12.09 -6.42
C HIS A 111 12.62 -12.50 -6.05
N PHE A 112 13.39 -13.00 -7.02
CA PHE A 112 14.78 -13.42 -6.82
C PHE A 112 15.67 -12.30 -6.27
N PHE A 113 15.55 -11.06 -6.76
CA PHE A 113 16.33 -9.93 -6.26
C PHE A 113 15.78 -9.35 -4.94
N ALA A 114 14.48 -9.47 -4.67
CA ALA A 114 13.87 -9.06 -3.40
C ALA A 114 14.33 -9.92 -2.22
N GLU A 115 14.46 -11.24 -2.41
CA GLU A 115 14.88 -12.21 -1.38
C GLU A 115 16.41 -12.25 -1.10
N ARG A 116 17.19 -11.23 -1.48
CA ARG A 116 18.67 -11.30 -1.42
C ARG A 116 19.28 -10.09 -0.71
N ASP A 117 20.41 -10.34 -0.05
CA ASP A 117 21.19 -9.36 0.70
C ASP A 117 21.67 -8.19 -0.18
N GLU A 118 21.37 -6.97 0.26
CA GLU A 118 21.81 -5.68 -0.29
C GLU A 118 23.24 -5.70 -0.81
N MET A 119 24.20 -6.20 -0.01
CA MET A 119 25.62 -6.18 -0.34
C MET A 119 25.95 -6.93 -1.64
N ASN A 120 25.16 -7.95 -1.96
CA ASN A 120 25.41 -8.87 -3.07
C ASN A 120 24.46 -8.70 -4.26
N LYS A 121 23.43 -7.83 -4.17
CA LYS A 121 22.43 -7.60 -5.24
C LYS A 121 23.04 -7.37 -6.63
N TYR A 122 24.06 -6.50 -6.72
CA TYR A 122 24.78 -6.25 -7.97
C TYR A 122 25.52 -7.50 -8.51
N ALA A 123 26.11 -8.33 -7.64
CA ALA A 123 26.86 -9.52 -8.06
C ALA A 123 25.93 -10.56 -8.74
N TYR A 124 24.70 -10.70 -8.24
CA TYR A 124 23.68 -11.51 -8.90
C TYR A 124 23.28 -10.94 -10.27
N PHE A 125 23.11 -9.62 -10.39
CA PHE A 125 22.77 -8.95 -11.65
C PHE A 125 23.90 -9.08 -12.70
N GLU A 126 25.16 -8.96 -12.26
CA GLU A 126 26.36 -9.12 -13.08
C GLU A 126 26.51 -10.54 -13.62
N VAL A 127 26.31 -11.57 -12.77
CA VAL A 127 26.31 -12.98 -13.20
C VAL A 127 25.22 -13.26 -14.24
N LEU A 128 24.01 -12.72 -14.05
CA LEU A 128 22.89 -12.92 -14.96
C LEU A 128 23.08 -12.18 -16.28
N PHE A 129 23.21 -10.85 -16.27
CA PHE A 129 23.11 -10.05 -17.49
C PHE A 129 24.45 -9.71 -18.15
N LEU A 130 25.57 -9.68 -17.42
CA LEU A 130 26.83 -9.17 -17.96
C LEU A 130 27.77 -10.24 -18.53
N GLY A 131 27.52 -11.53 -18.30
CA GLY A 131 28.13 -12.62 -19.08
C GLY A 131 29.66 -12.70 -19.03
N ARG A 132 30.26 -13.56 -19.85
CA ARG A 132 31.70 -13.89 -19.81
C ARG A 132 32.57 -12.84 -20.49
N GLU A 133 33.79 -12.65 -19.99
CA GLU A 133 34.84 -11.96 -20.74
C GLU A 133 35.12 -12.75 -22.05
N GLY A 134 34.94 -12.09 -23.20
CA GLY A 134 35.15 -12.67 -24.54
C GLY A 134 33.89 -12.99 -25.35
N GLU A 135 32.71 -13.14 -24.73
CA GLU A 135 31.46 -13.50 -25.43
C GLU A 135 30.58 -12.27 -25.75
N SER A 136 31.14 -11.30 -26.49
CA SER A 136 30.49 -9.99 -26.76
C SER A 136 29.09 -10.08 -27.36
N HIS A 137 28.84 -11.00 -28.31
CA HIS A 137 27.52 -11.18 -28.91
C HIS A 137 26.47 -11.75 -27.93
N VAL A 138 26.88 -12.60 -26.98
CA VAL A 138 25.99 -13.17 -25.96
C VAL A 138 25.63 -12.08 -24.94
N HIS A 139 26.62 -11.30 -24.53
CA HIS A 139 26.45 -10.12 -23.68
C HIS A 139 25.44 -9.12 -24.29
N GLU A 140 25.63 -8.75 -25.56
CA GLU A 140 24.71 -7.90 -26.30
C GLU A 140 23.28 -8.50 -26.35
N HIS A 141 23.15 -9.81 -26.54
CA HIS A 141 21.84 -10.46 -26.56
C HIS A 141 21.12 -10.42 -25.21
N ARG A 142 21.83 -10.68 -24.10
CA ARG A 142 21.26 -10.58 -22.74
C ARG A 142 20.84 -9.15 -22.39
N LEU A 143 21.59 -8.14 -22.85
CA LEU A 143 21.20 -6.73 -22.70
C LEU A 143 19.96 -6.39 -23.51
N ARG A 144 19.84 -6.85 -24.76
CA ARG A 144 18.60 -6.69 -25.55
C ARG A 144 17.38 -7.33 -24.87
N ILE A 145 17.55 -8.48 -24.22
CA ILE A 145 16.49 -9.11 -23.41
C ILE A 145 16.17 -8.22 -22.20
N LEU A 146 17.17 -7.77 -21.43
CA LEU A 146 16.98 -6.82 -20.32
C LEU A 146 16.20 -5.57 -20.73
N TYR A 147 16.43 -5.03 -21.93
CA TYR A 147 15.72 -3.85 -22.44
C TYR A 147 14.23 -4.15 -22.72
N ARG A 148 13.90 -5.36 -23.23
CA ARG A 148 12.50 -5.82 -23.37
C ARG A 148 11.86 -6.03 -21.99
N LEU A 149 12.52 -6.74 -21.08
CA LEU A 149 12.04 -6.99 -19.71
C LEU A 149 11.77 -5.68 -18.96
N ALA A 150 12.67 -4.69 -19.06
CA ALA A 150 12.48 -3.37 -18.48
C ALA A 150 11.25 -2.65 -19.06
N SER A 151 11.09 -2.64 -20.38
CA SER A 151 9.92 -2.02 -21.02
C SER A 151 8.61 -2.70 -20.60
N TYR A 152 8.52 -4.03 -20.63
CA TYR A 152 7.34 -4.76 -20.16
C TYR A 152 7.04 -4.50 -18.67
N ALA A 153 8.07 -4.34 -17.82
CA ALA A 153 7.91 -4.03 -16.40
C ALA A 153 7.33 -2.62 -16.12
N LEU A 154 7.23 -1.75 -17.13
CA LEU A 154 6.45 -0.50 -17.07
C LEU A 154 4.99 -0.72 -17.51
N GLN A 155 4.78 -1.41 -18.65
CA GLN A 155 3.44 -1.71 -19.18
C GLN A 155 2.62 -2.55 -18.19
N PHE A 156 3.32 -3.42 -17.47
CA PHE A 156 2.81 -4.33 -16.46
C PHE A 156 3.67 -4.09 -15.19
N PRO A 157 3.18 -3.37 -14.17
CA PRO A 157 4.02 -2.61 -13.23
C PRO A 157 4.76 -3.47 -12.17
N ILE A 158 5.67 -4.33 -12.62
CA ILE A 158 6.59 -5.14 -11.80
C ILE A 158 7.86 -4.32 -11.53
N LEU A 159 7.67 -3.12 -10.97
CA LEU A 159 8.68 -2.07 -10.91
C LEU A 159 9.88 -2.43 -10.01
N GLN A 160 9.80 -3.49 -9.21
CA GLN A 160 10.90 -4.01 -8.38
C GLN A 160 12.19 -4.28 -9.17
N LEU A 161 12.09 -4.61 -10.47
CA LEU A 161 13.25 -4.77 -11.36
C LEU A 161 14.04 -3.45 -11.54
N TYR A 162 13.37 -2.30 -11.52
CA TYR A 162 14.00 -1.00 -11.74
C TYR A 162 14.97 -0.60 -10.62
N ALA A 163 14.75 -1.05 -9.37
CA ALA A 163 15.72 -0.86 -8.28
C ALA A 163 17.06 -1.55 -8.58
N GLN A 164 17.02 -2.72 -9.22
CA GLN A 164 18.23 -3.46 -9.60
C GLN A 164 18.91 -2.85 -10.82
N ILE A 165 18.12 -2.37 -11.78
CA ILE A 165 18.61 -1.57 -12.91
C ILE A 165 19.33 -0.30 -12.40
N SER A 166 18.78 0.41 -11.41
CA SER A 166 19.45 1.57 -10.80
C SER A 166 20.76 1.21 -10.09
N LEU A 167 20.78 0.10 -9.33
CA LEU A 167 21.98 -0.41 -8.69
C LEU A 167 23.04 -0.90 -9.69
N TRP A 168 22.63 -1.33 -10.88
CA TRP A 168 23.52 -1.65 -11.99
C TRP A 168 24.07 -0.38 -12.65
N LEU A 169 23.21 0.55 -13.08
CA LEU A 169 23.60 1.80 -13.74
C LEU A 169 24.59 2.63 -12.89
N SER A 170 24.35 2.73 -11.58
CA SER A 170 25.25 3.42 -10.65
C SER A 170 26.66 2.82 -10.52
N LYS A 171 26.87 1.56 -10.93
CA LYS A 171 28.19 0.89 -10.92
C LYS A 171 28.82 0.72 -12.31
N VAL A 172 28.06 0.84 -13.39
CA VAL A 172 28.59 0.82 -14.76
C VAL A 172 29.38 2.10 -15.07
N GLY A 173 28.86 3.26 -14.67
CA GLY A 173 29.47 4.57 -14.93
C GLY A 173 29.52 4.96 -16.42
N ASN A 174 30.14 6.11 -16.71
CA ASN A 174 30.17 6.71 -18.06
C ASN A 174 30.99 5.95 -19.13
N SER A 175 31.47 4.74 -18.85
CA SER A 175 32.42 4.01 -19.73
C SER A 175 31.81 2.91 -20.60
N LYS A 176 30.49 2.69 -20.55
CA LYS A 176 29.78 1.73 -21.41
C LYS A 176 28.46 2.30 -21.95
N PRO A 177 28.14 2.13 -23.26
CA PRO A 177 26.96 2.76 -23.89
C PRO A 177 25.62 2.14 -23.43
N TYR A 178 25.65 0.92 -22.90
CA TYR A 178 24.48 0.12 -22.50
C TYR A 178 23.51 0.81 -21.51
N ALA A 179 24.00 1.80 -20.77
CA ALA A 179 23.20 2.64 -19.88
C ALA A 179 22.33 3.65 -20.67
N GLU A 180 22.90 4.28 -21.68
CA GLU A 180 22.20 5.20 -22.59
C GLU A 180 21.30 4.42 -23.55
N GLU A 181 21.72 3.24 -24.02
CA GLU A 181 20.89 2.35 -24.87
C GLU A 181 19.60 1.88 -24.18
N LEU A 182 19.65 1.53 -22.89
CA LEU A 182 18.44 1.20 -22.12
C LEU A 182 17.47 2.38 -22.10
N VAL A 183 17.96 3.58 -21.76
CA VAL A 183 17.11 4.78 -21.69
C VAL A 183 16.66 5.21 -23.09
N ALA A 184 17.42 4.92 -24.15
CA ALA A 184 16.99 5.11 -25.53
C ALA A 184 15.79 4.22 -25.87
N VAL A 185 15.86 2.92 -25.63
CA VAL A 185 14.72 2.00 -25.90
C VAL A 185 13.45 2.46 -25.17
N LEU A 186 13.58 2.97 -23.94
CA LEU A 186 12.45 3.52 -23.20
C LEU A 186 12.00 4.89 -23.77
N ALA A 187 12.89 5.85 -23.96
CA ALA A 187 12.53 7.19 -24.47
C ALA A 187 11.93 7.13 -25.88
N GLU A 188 12.47 6.29 -26.76
CA GLU A 188 11.94 6.09 -28.11
C GLU A 188 10.53 5.47 -28.13
N HIS A 189 10.20 4.61 -27.16
CA HIS A 189 8.89 3.97 -27.07
C HIS A 189 7.86 4.83 -26.33
N TYR A 190 8.24 5.41 -25.19
CA TYR A 190 7.32 6.08 -24.27
C TYR A 190 7.20 7.60 -24.48
N LEU A 191 8.16 8.27 -25.12
CA LEU A 191 8.18 9.74 -25.25
C LEU A 191 8.05 10.28 -26.68
N LYS A 192 8.11 9.44 -27.73
CA LYS A 192 7.99 9.88 -29.13
C LYS A 192 6.56 10.18 -29.66
N PRO A 193 5.48 9.48 -29.24
CA PRO A 193 4.14 9.74 -29.80
C PRO A 193 3.53 11.03 -29.23
N ASN A 194 3.02 11.91 -30.11
CA ASN A 194 2.28 13.11 -29.67
C ASN A 194 0.84 12.79 -29.20
N ASP A 195 0.21 11.76 -29.78
CA ASP A 195 -1.22 11.45 -29.59
C ASP A 195 -1.48 10.31 -28.59
N SER A 196 -0.53 9.94 -27.74
CA SER A 196 -0.74 8.86 -26.77
C SER A 196 -0.22 9.14 -25.36
N GLN A 197 -1.06 8.83 -24.38
CA GLN A 197 -0.74 8.83 -22.94
C GLN A 197 0.21 7.67 -22.55
N ILE A 198 0.99 7.12 -23.48
CA ILE A 198 1.91 6.01 -23.20
C ILE A 198 3.01 6.45 -22.22
N TYR A 199 3.38 7.74 -22.19
CA TYR A 199 4.29 8.29 -21.17
C TYR A 199 3.78 8.12 -19.72
N GLU A 200 2.48 7.91 -19.50
CA GLU A 200 1.94 7.66 -18.17
C GLU A 200 2.48 6.37 -17.53
N TYR A 201 2.92 5.38 -18.33
CA TYR A 201 3.58 4.17 -17.85
C TYR A 201 4.94 4.45 -17.16
N LEU A 202 5.56 5.62 -17.39
CA LEU A 202 6.79 6.03 -16.71
C LEU A 202 6.51 6.63 -15.33
N LEU A 203 5.37 7.33 -15.15
CA LEU A 203 5.07 8.11 -13.94
C LEU A 203 5.20 7.30 -12.63
N PRO A 204 4.75 6.03 -12.51
CA PRO A 204 4.91 5.23 -11.30
C PRO A 204 6.35 5.08 -10.77
N LEU A 205 7.37 5.24 -11.62
CA LEU A 205 8.78 5.19 -11.21
C LEU A 205 9.13 6.26 -10.16
N GLU A 206 8.43 7.41 -10.16
CA GLU A 206 8.65 8.51 -9.20
C GLU A 206 8.46 8.08 -7.73
N THR A 207 7.60 7.08 -7.51
CA THR A 207 7.25 6.55 -6.17
C THR A 207 7.86 5.18 -5.91
N SER A 208 8.12 4.41 -6.97
CA SER A 208 8.49 3.00 -6.86
C SER A 208 10.00 2.76 -6.97
N CYS A 209 10.71 3.53 -7.81
CA CYS A 209 12.17 3.47 -8.02
C CYS A 209 12.74 4.87 -8.30
N PRO A 210 12.65 5.81 -7.34
CA PRO A 210 13.06 7.20 -7.54
C PRO A 210 14.55 7.35 -7.91
N GLU A 211 15.41 6.39 -7.60
CA GLU A 211 16.81 6.34 -8.07
C GLU A 211 16.91 6.33 -9.60
N PHE A 212 16.04 5.57 -10.28
CA PHE A 212 16.05 5.43 -11.73
C PHE A 212 15.73 6.76 -12.45
N THR A 213 14.89 7.60 -11.83
CA THR A 213 14.41 8.85 -12.43
C THR A 213 15.55 9.79 -12.83
N VAL A 214 16.65 9.79 -12.07
CA VAL A 214 17.82 10.65 -12.33
C VAL A 214 18.59 10.19 -13.56
N PHE A 215 18.80 8.87 -13.73
CA PHE A 215 19.40 8.30 -14.95
C PHE A 215 18.50 8.55 -16.16
N PHE A 216 17.18 8.36 -16.00
CA PHE A 216 16.20 8.57 -17.07
C PHE A 216 16.19 10.03 -17.57
N VAL A 217 16.07 11.00 -16.65
CA VAL A 217 16.04 12.43 -16.99
C VAL A 217 17.32 12.87 -17.69
N VAL A 218 18.49 12.43 -17.21
CA VAL A 218 19.76 12.78 -17.86
C VAL A 218 19.85 12.17 -19.25
N TYR A 219 19.79 10.84 -19.38
CA TYR A 219 20.06 10.19 -20.66
C TYR A 219 18.98 10.46 -21.71
N ALA A 220 17.69 10.50 -21.35
CA ALA A 220 16.62 10.81 -22.30
C ALA A 220 16.80 12.19 -22.95
N THR A 221 17.30 13.18 -22.21
CA THR A 221 17.56 14.54 -22.71
C THR A 221 18.84 14.66 -23.57
N ARG A 222 19.71 13.64 -23.56
CA ARG A 222 20.82 13.52 -24.52
C ARG A 222 20.36 12.92 -25.85
N LEU A 223 19.31 12.10 -25.81
CA LEU A 223 18.82 11.27 -26.92
C LEU A 223 17.69 11.91 -27.72
N LEU A 224 16.78 12.63 -27.07
CA LEU A 224 15.66 13.33 -27.69
C LEU A 224 15.59 14.78 -27.20
N PRO A 225 15.09 15.74 -28.03
CA PRO A 225 14.73 17.06 -27.55
C PRO A 225 13.56 16.95 -26.55
N ILE A 226 13.49 17.88 -25.60
CA ILE A 226 12.38 17.93 -24.65
C ILE A 226 11.10 18.27 -25.41
N ASN A 227 10.08 17.45 -25.23
CA ASN A 227 8.74 17.59 -25.78
C ASN A 227 7.70 17.50 -24.66
N ARG A 228 6.42 17.66 -25.00
CA ARG A 228 5.31 17.68 -24.03
C ARG A 228 5.23 16.40 -23.15
N PRO A 229 5.29 15.17 -23.69
CA PRO A 229 5.41 13.95 -22.88
C PRO A 229 6.63 13.92 -21.94
N MET A 230 7.82 14.28 -22.45
CA MET A 230 9.05 14.29 -21.64
C MET A 230 8.94 15.32 -20.50
N ALA A 231 8.44 16.51 -20.78
CA ALA A 231 8.22 17.57 -19.81
C ALA A 231 7.23 17.14 -18.72
N ALA A 232 6.14 16.46 -19.07
CA ALA A 232 5.17 15.93 -18.10
C ALA A 232 5.82 14.89 -17.15
N VAL A 233 6.59 13.93 -17.69
CA VAL A 233 7.31 12.93 -16.88
C VAL A 233 8.34 13.60 -15.96
N PHE A 234 9.15 14.52 -16.50
CA PHE A 234 10.18 15.22 -15.72
C PHE A 234 9.55 16.07 -14.61
N ALA A 235 8.45 16.76 -14.91
CA ALA A 235 7.71 17.54 -13.95
C ALA A 235 7.19 16.67 -12.79
N SER A 236 6.68 15.47 -13.08
CA SER A 236 6.23 14.52 -12.06
C SER A 236 7.39 14.09 -11.17
N TYR A 237 8.46 13.56 -11.78
CA TYR A 237 9.65 13.06 -11.08
C TYR A 237 10.28 14.10 -10.13
N ILE A 238 10.38 15.36 -10.59
CA ILE A 238 10.98 16.46 -9.80
C ILE A 238 10.03 16.95 -8.71
N ASN A 239 8.76 17.20 -9.03
CA ASN A 239 7.82 17.81 -8.07
C ASN A 239 7.37 16.83 -6.98
N ARG A 240 7.30 15.53 -7.27
CA ARG A 240 6.76 14.54 -6.33
C ARG A 240 7.63 14.35 -5.09
N ASN A 241 8.94 14.24 -5.28
CA ASN A 241 9.91 14.11 -4.19
C ASN A 241 11.25 14.76 -4.56
N PRO A 242 11.33 16.10 -4.56
CA PRO A 242 12.55 16.81 -4.98
C PRO A 242 13.75 16.54 -4.08
N GLY A 243 13.53 16.17 -2.81
CA GLY A 243 14.60 15.77 -1.90
C GLY A 243 15.27 14.46 -2.34
N TYR A 244 14.48 13.47 -2.77
CA TYR A 244 15.02 12.22 -3.30
C TYR A 244 15.66 12.38 -4.68
N PHE A 245 15.06 13.19 -5.55
CA PHE A 245 15.60 13.50 -6.87
C PHE A 245 16.99 14.17 -6.77
N LEU A 246 17.13 15.17 -5.89
CA LEU A 246 18.42 15.83 -5.63
C LEU A 246 19.42 14.92 -4.89
N LYS A 247 18.94 14.03 -4.00
CA LYS A 247 19.77 12.96 -3.40
C LYS A 247 20.39 12.07 -4.48
N GLY A 248 19.62 11.62 -5.48
CA GLY A 248 20.14 10.77 -6.55
C GLY A 248 21.29 11.43 -7.35
N PHE A 249 21.20 12.74 -7.59
CA PHE A 249 22.32 13.51 -8.19
C PHE A 249 23.53 13.64 -7.27
N ARG A 250 23.32 13.92 -5.98
CA ARG A 250 24.39 13.97 -4.96
C ARG A 250 25.13 12.63 -4.86
N ASP A 251 24.39 11.54 -4.91
CA ASP A 251 24.89 10.16 -4.79
C ASP A 251 25.46 9.64 -6.13
N SER A 252 25.23 10.34 -7.25
CA SER A 252 25.79 10.05 -8.59
C SER A 252 26.47 11.27 -9.25
N PRO A 253 27.59 11.80 -8.72
CA PRO A 253 28.14 13.11 -9.11
C PRO A 253 28.36 13.35 -10.61
N HIS A 254 28.70 12.30 -11.38
CA HIS A 254 28.83 12.38 -12.84
C HIS A 254 27.54 12.80 -13.56
N LEU A 255 26.37 12.37 -13.09
CA LEU A 255 25.07 12.78 -13.62
C LEU A 255 24.76 14.23 -13.22
N ALA A 256 25.20 14.67 -12.03
CA ALA A 256 25.03 16.06 -11.60
C ALA A 256 25.86 17.03 -12.44
N ASP A 257 27.06 16.62 -12.88
CA ASP A 257 27.87 17.37 -13.84
C ASP A 257 27.25 17.42 -15.24
N ILE A 258 26.74 16.31 -15.79
CA ILE A 258 26.04 16.31 -17.09
C ILE A 258 24.75 17.13 -16.99
N PHE A 259 23.99 16.98 -15.91
CA PHE A 259 22.70 17.66 -15.75
C PHE A 259 22.85 19.18 -15.71
N ARG A 260 23.80 19.69 -14.92
CA ARG A 260 23.99 21.14 -14.76
C ARG A 260 24.51 21.85 -16.03
N THR A 261 25.16 21.14 -16.97
CA THR A 261 25.74 21.71 -18.20
C THR A 261 24.98 21.38 -19.49
N GLU A 262 24.34 20.20 -19.60
CA GLU A 262 23.66 19.78 -20.83
C GLU A 262 22.13 19.74 -20.69
N VAL A 263 21.62 19.27 -19.55
CA VAL A 263 20.19 18.93 -19.39
C VAL A 263 19.39 20.14 -18.93
N PHE A 264 19.90 20.88 -17.93
CA PHE A 264 19.18 22.00 -17.34
C PHE A 264 19.04 23.19 -18.31
N GLU A 265 20.04 23.44 -19.16
CA GLU A 265 19.93 24.44 -20.22
C GLU A 265 18.79 24.09 -21.20
N LYS A 266 18.70 22.82 -21.64
CA LYS A 266 17.60 22.33 -22.49
C LYS A 266 16.24 22.43 -21.80
N MET A 267 16.15 22.10 -20.51
CA MET A 267 14.92 22.28 -19.72
C MET A 267 14.49 23.75 -19.67
N LEU A 268 15.45 24.65 -19.50
CA LEU A 268 15.19 26.09 -19.49
C LEU A 268 14.80 26.60 -20.88
N ALA A 269 15.42 26.12 -21.96
CA ALA A 269 15.05 26.50 -23.33
C ALA A 269 13.59 26.14 -23.61
N TYR A 270 13.22 24.88 -23.38
CA TYR A 270 11.85 24.41 -23.54
C TYR A 270 10.85 25.21 -22.69
N LEU A 271 11.19 25.52 -21.43
CA LEU A 271 10.35 26.36 -20.57
C LEU A 271 10.14 27.78 -21.14
N LEU A 272 11.14 28.36 -21.78
CA LEU A 272 11.06 29.71 -22.34
C LEU A 272 10.33 29.77 -23.69
N ASP A 273 10.33 28.68 -24.45
CA ASP A 273 9.55 28.54 -25.70
C ASP A 273 8.05 28.30 -25.46
N LEU A 274 7.66 27.79 -24.27
CA LEU A 274 6.24 27.59 -23.88
C LEU A 274 5.42 28.89 -23.71
N ASP A 275 6.03 30.08 -23.80
CA ASP A 275 5.40 31.41 -23.54
C ASP A 275 4.35 31.85 -24.59
N GLY A 276 3.83 30.90 -25.39
CA GLY A 276 2.69 31.06 -26.30
C GLY A 276 1.45 30.23 -25.93
N GLU A 277 1.58 29.22 -25.05
CA GLU A 277 0.44 28.39 -24.59
C GLU A 277 -0.42 29.16 -23.56
N PRO A 278 -1.75 28.97 -23.54
CA PRO A 278 -2.63 29.67 -22.62
C PRO A 278 -2.39 29.24 -21.17
N SER A 279 -2.58 30.17 -20.23
CA SER A 279 -2.32 30.02 -18.79
C SER A 279 -3.19 29.00 -18.04
N GLY A 280 -3.97 28.18 -18.75
CA GLY A 280 -4.67 27.00 -18.25
C GLY A 280 -3.91 25.68 -18.45
N ASP A 281 -2.78 25.67 -19.15
CA ASP A 281 -2.00 24.44 -19.38
C ASP A 281 -1.34 23.93 -18.09
N ARG A 282 -1.95 22.90 -17.50
CA ARG A 282 -1.49 22.25 -16.26
C ARG A 282 -0.13 21.56 -16.41
N GLU A 283 0.22 21.04 -17.59
CA GLU A 283 1.50 20.35 -17.79
C GLU A 283 2.64 21.37 -17.90
N ALA A 284 2.41 22.48 -18.62
CA ALA A 284 3.32 23.62 -18.64
C ALA A 284 3.54 24.21 -17.23
N MET A 285 2.47 24.38 -16.44
CA MET A 285 2.59 24.84 -15.04
C MET A 285 3.39 23.85 -14.17
N ASN A 286 3.12 22.55 -14.27
CA ASN A 286 3.87 21.53 -13.53
C ASN A 286 5.37 21.56 -13.88
N PHE A 287 5.71 21.66 -15.17
CA PHE A 287 7.10 21.71 -15.63
C PHE A 287 7.79 23.02 -15.20
N HIS A 288 7.09 24.15 -15.26
CA HIS A 288 7.56 25.40 -14.69
C HIS A 288 7.90 25.25 -13.20
N THR A 289 6.99 24.69 -12.38
CA THR A 289 7.25 24.44 -10.95
C THR A 289 8.46 23.54 -10.73
N ALA A 290 8.67 22.51 -11.57
CA ALA A 290 9.84 21.64 -11.46
C ALA A 290 11.17 22.40 -11.70
N VAL A 291 11.23 23.25 -12.72
CA VAL A 291 12.41 24.10 -12.96
C VAL A 291 12.61 25.11 -11.82
N MET A 292 11.53 25.68 -11.27
CA MET A 292 11.63 26.59 -10.11
C MET A 292 12.15 25.87 -8.85
N VAL A 293 11.70 24.64 -8.59
CA VAL A 293 12.15 23.80 -7.46
C VAL A 293 13.62 23.41 -7.60
N LEU A 294 14.11 23.16 -8.83
CA LEU A 294 15.54 22.95 -9.08
C LEU A 294 16.36 24.22 -8.82
N LEU A 295 15.96 25.38 -9.36
CA LEU A 295 16.61 26.67 -9.08
C LEU A 295 16.61 27.02 -7.59
N ASP A 296 15.56 26.67 -6.87
CA ASP A 296 15.45 26.87 -5.42
C ASP A 296 16.43 25.98 -4.64
N LYS A 297 16.41 24.67 -4.90
CA LYS A 297 16.99 23.66 -3.99
C LYS A 297 18.33 23.09 -4.43
N TRP A 298 18.72 23.18 -5.71
CA TRP A 298 19.94 22.54 -6.22
C TRP A 298 21.19 22.90 -5.39
N ASN A 299 21.47 24.20 -5.22
CA ASN A 299 22.63 24.70 -4.48
C ASN A 299 22.63 24.37 -2.98
N THR A 300 21.51 23.88 -2.41
CA THR A 300 21.45 23.40 -1.02
C THR A 300 21.99 21.97 -0.86
N THR A 301 21.94 21.18 -1.94
CA THR A 301 22.25 19.75 -1.94
C THR A 301 23.50 19.41 -2.76
N ILE A 302 23.78 20.20 -3.80
CA ILE A 302 24.84 19.96 -4.80
C ILE A 302 25.73 21.19 -4.88
N LYS A 303 27.05 21.00 -4.68
CA LYS A 303 28.03 22.10 -4.53
C LYS A 303 28.35 22.86 -5.82
N LYS A 304 28.09 22.28 -6.99
CA LYS A 304 28.34 22.90 -8.30
C LYS A 304 27.04 23.51 -8.81
N PRO A 305 27.00 24.80 -9.20
CA PRO A 305 25.76 25.45 -9.64
C PRO A 305 25.25 24.93 -10.99
N LEU A 306 23.94 25.09 -11.21
CA LEU A 306 23.30 24.96 -12.52
C LEU A 306 23.81 26.05 -13.48
N ASP A 307 23.94 25.74 -14.76
CA ASP A 307 24.09 26.79 -15.77
C ASP A 307 22.77 27.56 -15.91
N ILE A 308 22.86 28.87 -15.84
CA ILE A 308 21.74 29.82 -15.89
C ILE A 308 22.03 30.97 -16.86
N GLY A 309 23.09 30.87 -17.69
CA GLY A 309 23.54 31.94 -18.58
C GLY A 309 22.45 32.46 -19.51
N MET A 310 21.62 31.56 -20.06
CA MET A 310 20.50 31.89 -20.94
C MET A 310 19.42 32.78 -20.28
N LEU A 311 19.26 32.76 -18.95
CA LEU A 311 18.37 33.72 -18.25
C LEU A 311 18.83 35.18 -18.42
N PHE A 312 20.11 35.40 -18.75
CA PHE A 312 20.72 36.73 -18.86
C PHE A 312 21.03 37.15 -20.31
N ASP A 313 20.86 36.28 -21.32
CA ASP A 313 21.05 36.67 -22.73
C ASP A 313 19.99 37.71 -23.15
N PRO A 314 20.39 38.90 -23.66
CA PRO A 314 19.45 39.94 -24.11
C PRO A 314 18.62 39.56 -25.35
N LYS A 315 18.98 38.51 -26.11
CA LYS A 315 18.24 38.00 -27.27
C LYS A 315 17.01 37.20 -26.88
N VAL A 316 17.07 36.50 -25.74
CA VAL A 316 15.98 35.67 -25.22
C VAL A 316 14.78 36.58 -24.90
N ARG A 317 13.55 36.12 -25.15
CA ARG A 317 12.33 36.88 -24.87
C ARG A 317 12.13 37.06 -23.35
N TRP A 318 11.30 38.03 -22.98
CA TRP A 318 10.80 38.15 -21.60
C TRP A 318 9.44 37.48 -21.48
N SER A 319 9.48 36.25 -20.97
CA SER A 319 8.34 35.43 -20.55
C SER A 319 8.00 35.62 -19.08
N ARG A 320 6.81 35.19 -18.64
CA ARG A 320 6.50 35.07 -17.21
C ARG A 320 7.51 34.16 -16.48
N PHE A 321 7.78 32.99 -17.05
CA PHE A 321 8.66 31.99 -16.45
C PHE A 321 10.11 32.49 -16.22
N ARG A 322 10.62 33.35 -17.11
CA ARG A 322 11.91 34.05 -16.95
C ARG A 322 11.91 35.01 -15.78
N CYS A 323 10.84 35.78 -15.57
CA CYS A 323 10.70 36.66 -14.41
C CYS A 323 10.75 35.84 -13.12
N ASP A 324 9.94 34.78 -13.05
CA ASP A 324 9.83 33.91 -11.87
C ASP A 324 11.19 33.24 -11.55
N ALA A 325 11.91 32.74 -12.56
CA ALA A 325 13.26 32.20 -12.43
C ALA A 325 14.28 33.23 -11.90
N LEU A 326 14.29 34.43 -12.48
CA LEU A 326 15.18 35.52 -12.04
C LEU A 326 14.86 36.00 -10.63
N CYS A 327 13.60 35.96 -10.20
CA CYS A 327 13.20 36.27 -8.82
C CYS A 327 13.74 35.23 -7.80
N ILE A 328 13.72 33.93 -8.12
CA ILE A 328 14.28 32.87 -7.26
C ILE A 328 15.81 32.99 -7.14
N ILE A 329 16.50 33.40 -8.20
CA ILE A 329 17.95 33.65 -8.17
C ILE A 329 18.26 34.95 -7.41
N GLY A 330 17.46 36.00 -7.61
CA GLY A 330 17.60 37.30 -6.94
C GLY A 330 17.42 37.23 -5.43
N SER A 331 16.48 36.42 -4.93
CA SER A 331 16.24 36.26 -3.48
C SER A 331 17.40 35.58 -2.73
N LYS A 332 18.28 34.87 -3.44
CA LYS A 332 19.41 34.12 -2.87
C LYS A 332 20.76 34.84 -2.96
N SER A 333 20.85 36.00 -3.63
CA SER A 333 22.12 36.72 -3.79
C SER A 333 21.93 38.23 -3.88
N SER A 334 22.57 38.98 -2.98
CA SER A 334 22.56 40.45 -2.99
C SER A 334 23.22 41.06 -4.24
N ALA A 335 24.09 40.31 -4.93
CA ALA A 335 24.65 40.70 -6.22
C ALA A 335 23.66 40.44 -7.37
N ALA A 336 23.01 39.27 -7.39
CA ALA A 336 21.98 38.98 -8.39
C ALA A 336 20.77 39.92 -8.26
N CYS A 337 20.37 40.24 -7.04
CA CYS A 337 19.29 41.19 -6.77
C CYS A 337 19.60 42.58 -7.36
N ARG A 338 20.84 43.09 -7.21
CA ARG A 338 21.27 44.35 -7.88
C ARG A 338 21.21 44.28 -9.42
N MET A 339 21.51 43.11 -10.01
CA MET A 339 21.45 42.92 -11.46
C MET A 339 20.02 42.77 -11.99
N VAL A 340 19.15 42.06 -11.28
CA VAL A 340 17.72 41.99 -11.59
C VAL A 340 17.08 43.37 -11.45
N ILE A 341 17.41 44.11 -10.39
CA ILE A 341 16.95 45.49 -10.18
C ILE A 341 17.42 46.42 -11.31
N SER A 342 18.69 46.38 -11.73
CA SER A 342 19.16 47.24 -12.82
C SER A 342 18.51 46.91 -14.17
N VAL A 343 18.24 45.63 -14.45
CA VAL A 343 17.52 45.19 -15.65
C VAL A 343 16.04 45.57 -15.61
N GLN A 344 15.36 45.43 -14.46
CA GLN A 344 13.99 45.92 -14.26
C GLN A 344 13.92 47.46 -14.42
N ILE A 345 14.89 48.21 -13.90
CA ILE A 345 14.97 49.68 -14.03
C ILE A 345 15.18 50.08 -15.50
N GLY A 346 16.11 49.43 -16.21
CA GLY A 346 16.32 49.65 -17.65
C GLY A 346 15.07 49.34 -18.48
N ARG A 347 14.24 48.38 -18.03
CA ARG A 347 12.94 48.08 -18.64
C ARG A 347 11.81 49.04 -18.24
N MET A 348 11.81 49.62 -17.04
CA MET A 348 10.90 50.73 -16.71
C MET A 348 11.21 51.97 -17.56
N GLN A 349 12.48 52.30 -17.75
CA GLN A 349 12.92 53.42 -18.61
C GLN A 349 12.56 53.22 -20.10
N SER A 350 12.69 52.00 -20.63
CA SER A 350 12.32 51.73 -22.04
C SER A 350 10.82 51.53 -22.26
N SER A 351 10.08 50.94 -21.30
CA SER A 351 8.62 50.76 -21.41
C SER A 351 7.87 52.10 -21.32
N ALA A 352 8.39 53.06 -20.54
CA ALA A 352 7.86 54.42 -20.49
C ALA A 352 7.86 55.10 -21.87
N ASN A 353 8.93 54.92 -22.65
CA ASN A 353 9.06 55.51 -23.99
C ASN A 353 8.12 54.90 -25.04
N VAL A 354 7.67 53.65 -24.86
CA VAL A 354 6.66 53.04 -25.75
C VAL A 354 5.27 53.60 -25.43
N CYS A 355 4.90 53.65 -24.14
CA CYS A 355 3.57 54.09 -23.69
C CYS A 355 3.25 55.55 -24.05
N PHE A 356 4.27 56.42 -24.16
CA PHE A 356 4.11 57.82 -24.59
C PHE A 356 3.73 58.00 -26.07
N SER A 357 3.83 56.97 -26.91
CA SER A 357 3.49 57.05 -28.33
C SER A 357 1.98 56.87 -28.60
N ASP A 358 1.34 55.89 -27.96
CA ASP A 358 -0.09 55.61 -28.16
C ASP A 358 -1.02 56.61 -27.47
N ILE A 359 -0.59 57.18 -26.33
CA ILE A 359 -1.34 58.25 -25.63
C ILE A 359 -1.49 59.52 -26.50
N ARG A 360 -0.61 59.73 -27.50
CA ARG A 360 -0.73 60.86 -28.45
C ARG A 360 -1.83 60.70 -29.51
N ARG A 361 -2.56 59.59 -29.54
CA ARG A 361 -3.60 59.33 -30.56
C ARG A 361 -5.04 59.55 -30.10
N THR A 362 -5.27 59.83 -28.82
CA THR A 362 -6.62 59.95 -28.21
C THR A 362 -6.91 61.32 -27.57
N SER A 363 -6.02 62.31 -27.66
CA SER A 363 -6.22 63.67 -27.12
C SER A 363 -6.56 64.73 -28.19
N LYS A 364 -7.27 64.35 -29.26
CA LYS A 364 -7.66 65.27 -30.34
C LYS A 364 -8.99 66.02 -30.12
N ASP A 365 -9.84 65.53 -29.21
CA ASP A 365 -11.16 66.10 -28.92
C ASP A 365 -11.25 66.64 -27.47
N THR A 366 -10.58 67.76 -27.20
CA THR A 366 -10.96 68.84 -26.26
C THR A 366 -9.84 69.88 -26.28
N GLY A 367 -9.96 70.92 -27.11
CA GLY A 367 -8.90 71.91 -27.27
C GLY A 367 -8.90 73.00 -26.20
N PHE A 368 -7.82 73.11 -25.44
CA PHE A 368 -7.34 74.38 -24.88
C PHE A 368 -5.81 74.39 -24.84
N ILE A 369 -5.20 75.51 -25.23
CA ILE A 369 -3.75 75.65 -25.41
C ILE A 369 -3.22 76.73 -24.47
N ARG A 370 -2.22 76.42 -23.63
CA ARG A 370 -1.01 77.24 -23.41
C ARG A 370 -0.05 76.64 -22.36
N ASP A 371 1.20 76.50 -22.81
CA ASP A 371 2.44 76.40 -22.04
C ASP A 371 2.91 77.79 -21.54
N PRO A 372 3.97 77.92 -20.69
CA PRO A 372 4.59 76.94 -19.77
C PRO A 372 4.99 77.54 -18.39
N VAL A 373 5.69 76.74 -17.56
CA VAL A 373 6.53 77.10 -16.38
C VAL A 373 5.84 77.63 -15.11
N ILE A 374 6.05 76.92 -13.99
CA ILE A 374 6.44 77.43 -12.65
C ILE A 374 6.84 76.22 -11.76
N SER A 375 7.59 76.45 -10.68
CA SER A 375 8.22 75.40 -9.85
C SER A 375 7.99 75.61 -8.34
N ILE A 376 8.24 74.56 -7.53
CA ILE A 376 8.35 74.56 -6.05
C ILE A 376 6.99 74.75 -5.31
N PRO A 377 6.76 74.26 -4.05
CA PRO A 377 7.56 73.38 -3.18
C PRO A 377 6.88 72.03 -2.81
N SER A 378 7.66 71.15 -2.19
CA SER A 378 7.18 69.99 -1.43
C SER A 378 6.79 70.36 0.01
N HIS A 379 5.49 70.34 0.36
CA HIS A 379 4.93 69.95 1.69
C HIS A 379 3.41 70.24 1.80
N THR A 380 2.54 69.41 1.20
CA THR A 380 1.13 69.17 1.65
C THR A 380 0.41 68.14 0.76
N MET A 381 0.46 66.84 1.11
CA MET A 381 -0.51 65.88 0.55
C MET A 381 -0.87 64.65 1.42
N ILE A 382 -0.52 64.66 2.71
CA ILE A 382 -1.11 63.70 3.67
C ILE A 382 -2.48 64.22 4.11
N SER A 383 -3.47 64.20 3.21
CA SER A 383 -4.93 64.34 3.49
C SER A 383 -5.83 64.52 2.24
N ARG A 384 -5.67 63.71 1.16
CA ARG A 384 -6.68 63.68 0.06
C ARG A 384 -6.67 62.45 -0.87
N LEU A 385 -6.57 61.23 -0.31
CA LEU A 385 -6.79 59.97 -1.05
C LEU A 385 -7.82 59.04 -0.38
N SER A 386 -8.87 59.63 0.19
CA SER A 386 -10.02 58.94 0.80
C SER A 386 -11.35 59.22 0.09
N SER A 387 -11.31 59.53 -1.22
CA SER A 387 -12.51 59.65 -2.06
C SER A 387 -12.20 59.67 -3.57
N LEU A 388 -12.32 58.52 -4.24
CA LEU A 388 -12.76 58.43 -5.64
C LEU A 388 -13.12 56.98 -5.97
N ASN A 389 -14.39 56.73 -6.26
CA ASN A 389 -14.94 55.40 -6.50
C ASN A 389 -15.29 55.25 -7.98
N VAL A 390 -14.42 54.61 -8.76
CA VAL A 390 -14.63 54.32 -10.19
C VAL A 390 -14.44 52.83 -10.41
N GLY A 391 -15.56 52.09 -10.51
CA GLY A 391 -15.57 50.67 -10.84
C GLY A 391 -16.02 50.39 -12.27
N ARG A 392 -16.07 49.10 -12.62
CA ARG A 392 -16.55 48.49 -13.89
C ARG A 392 -15.61 48.56 -15.10
N CYS A 393 -14.59 47.70 -15.06
CA CYS A 393 -14.18 46.76 -16.11
C CYS A 393 -13.17 45.79 -15.46
N PHE A 394 -13.25 44.46 -15.53
CA PHE A 394 -13.99 43.56 -16.43
C PHE A 394 -14.73 42.44 -15.65
N VAL A 395 -15.57 41.66 -16.36
CA VAL A 395 -16.28 40.44 -15.92
C VAL A 395 -15.80 39.32 -16.86
N ARG A 396 -15.52 38.06 -16.49
CA ARG A 396 -16.21 37.02 -15.69
C ARG A 396 -15.14 36.00 -15.21
N VAL A 397 -15.34 35.20 -14.17
CA VAL A 397 -15.85 33.81 -14.22
C VAL A 397 -16.05 33.30 -12.78
N HIS A 398 -17.00 32.39 -12.53
CA HIS A 398 -17.23 31.73 -11.23
C HIS A 398 -16.19 30.58 -11.02
N SER A 399 -15.87 30.10 -9.82
CA SER A 399 -16.75 29.92 -8.65
C SER A 399 -15.96 29.82 -7.35
N LEU A 400 -16.50 30.38 -6.25
CA LEU A 400 -16.46 29.79 -4.90
C LEU A 400 -17.36 30.60 -3.95
N ARG A 401 -18.62 30.18 -3.83
CA ARG A 401 -19.51 30.58 -2.73
C ARG A 401 -19.74 29.36 -1.85
N LEU A 402 -19.16 29.34 -0.65
CA LEU A 402 -19.76 28.78 0.57
C LEU A 402 -18.77 28.93 1.75
N LEU A 403 -18.91 30.03 2.49
CA LEU A 403 -18.53 30.19 3.91
C LEU A 403 -18.96 31.61 4.32
N ARG A 404 -20.23 31.76 4.74
CA ARG A 404 -20.77 33.03 5.25
C ARG A 404 -21.60 32.86 6.53
N THR A 405 -21.08 31.97 7.37
CA THR A 405 -21.44 31.70 8.77
C THR A 405 -20.11 31.29 9.42
N SER A 406 -19.61 31.92 10.50
CA SER A 406 -20.25 32.89 11.39
C SER A 406 -19.30 34.00 11.81
N VAL A 407 -19.78 35.24 11.81
CA VAL A 407 -19.18 36.37 12.53
C VAL A 407 -20.26 36.91 13.47
N VAL A 408 -19.86 37.18 14.72
CA VAL A 408 -20.66 37.48 15.94
C VAL A 408 -20.82 36.27 16.87
N ALA A 409 -19.75 35.92 17.60
CA ALA A 409 -19.74 35.22 18.90
C ALA A 409 -18.29 35.03 19.44
N ALA A 410 -17.51 36.10 19.54
CA ALA A 410 -16.12 36.03 20.05
C ALA A 410 -15.69 37.33 20.74
N ALA A 411 -16.38 37.68 21.83
CA ALA A 411 -15.95 38.71 22.77
C ALA A 411 -15.84 38.07 24.17
N SER A 412 -14.85 38.52 24.93
CA SER A 412 -14.52 38.15 26.32
C SER A 412 -13.63 36.91 26.55
N HIS A 413 -12.56 37.16 27.32
CA HIS A 413 -11.59 36.27 27.98
C HIS A 413 -10.47 35.58 27.14
N HIS A 414 -9.39 35.26 27.87
CA HIS A 414 -8.03 35.08 27.35
C HIS A 414 -7.55 33.63 27.32
N GLY A 415 -6.73 33.31 26.32
CA GLY A 415 -5.87 32.11 26.26
C GLY A 415 -4.81 32.29 25.16
N GLU A 416 -3.57 31.95 25.48
CA GLU A 416 -2.30 32.04 24.73
C GLU A 416 -2.39 32.01 23.18
N LYS A 417 -1.92 33.07 22.48
CA LYS A 417 -0.54 33.25 21.97
C LYS A 417 -0.03 32.12 21.04
N GLY A 418 -0.33 32.21 19.74
CA GLY A 418 0.16 31.20 18.78
C GLY A 418 0.27 31.54 17.29
N ASP A 419 -0.11 32.73 16.77
CA ASP A 419 0.03 32.97 15.31
C ASP A 419 0.14 34.44 14.81
N LEU A 420 -0.22 35.44 15.63
CA LEU A 420 -0.34 36.83 15.16
C LEU A 420 0.98 37.47 14.64
N PHE A 421 2.14 36.87 14.94
CA PHE A 421 3.46 37.38 14.53
C PHE A 421 3.82 37.10 13.06
N SER A 422 3.27 36.04 12.44
CA SER A 422 3.64 35.64 11.08
C SER A 422 3.22 36.70 10.04
N PHE A 423 1.95 37.11 10.09
CA PHE A 423 1.38 38.12 9.18
C PHE A 423 1.92 39.54 9.44
N VAL A 424 2.11 39.92 10.70
CA VAL A 424 2.70 41.23 11.05
C VAL A 424 4.16 41.29 10.61
N GLY A 425 4.93 40.20 10.80
CA GLY A 425 6.33 40.11 10.36
C GLY A 425 6.50 40.31 8.85
N ALA A 426 5.63 39.72 8.03
CA ALA A 426 5.64 39.90 6.58
C ALA A 426 5.38 41.36 6.16
N GLY A 427 4.37 42.02 6.74
CA GLY A 427 4.05 43.42 6.45
C GLY A 427 5.16 44.39 6.90
N VAL A 428 5.69 44.18 8.12
CA VAL A 428 6.79 44.99 8.67
C VAL A 428 8.08 44.79 7.89
N GLY A 429 8.40 43.56 7.44
CA GLY A 429 9.58 43.28 6.62
C GLY A 429 9.58 44.02 5.27
N VAL A 430 8.44 44.04 4.58
CA VAL A 430 8.28 44.82 3.33
C VAL A 430 8.40 46.32 3.59
N LEU A 431 7.74 46.83 4.64
CA LEU A 431 7.79 48.26 4.98
C LEU A 431 9.20 48.72 5.38
N LEU A 432 9.92 47.93 6.20
CA LEU A 432 11.31 48.21 6.57
C LEU A 432 12.25 48.13 5.36
N THR A 433 12.01 47.23 4.41
CA THR A 433 12.81 47.16 3.17
C THR A 433 12.62 48.40 2.31
N VAL A 434 11.38 48.88 2.16
CA VAL A 434 11.07 50.14 1.44
C VAL A 434 11.68 51.36 2.15
N LEU A 435 11.58 51.44 3.48
CA LEU A 435 12.18 52.50 4.28
C LEU A 435 13.71 52.48 4.22
N ALA A 436 14.34 51.31 4.23
CA ALA A 436 15.79 51.17 4.08
C ALA A 436 16.26 51.63 2.70
N VAL A 437 15.54 51.29 1.62
CA VAL A 437 15.84 51.77 0.26
C VAL A 437 15.72 53.29 0.16
N ALA A 438 14.70 53.90 0.79
CA ALA A 438 14.54 55.35 0.84
C ALA A 438 15.68 56.03 1.61
N PHE A 439 16.00 55.57 2.83
CA PHE A 439 17.09 56.16 3.62
C PHE A 439 18.47 55.99 2.98
N TYR A 440 18.73 54.87 2.30
CA TYR A 440 20.05 54.61 1.70
C TYR A 440 20.27 55.39 0.39
N THR A 441 19.21 55.90 -0.25
CA THR A 441 19.33 56.73 -1.46
C THR A 441 19.59 58.21 -1.16
N ASP A 442 19.07 58.75 -0.04
CA ASP A 442 19.34 60.15 0.36
C ASP A 442 20.73 60.37 0.99
N LEU A 443 21.28 59.37 1.70
CA LEU A 443 22.45 59.58 2.58
C LEU A 443 23.83 59.63 1.90
N PHE A 444 23.96 59.21 0.64
CA PHE A 444 25.25 59.13 -0.08
C PHE A 444 25.20 59.69 -1.52
N GLY A 445 24.26 60.61 -1.79
CA GLY A 445 23.91 61.06 -3.15
C GLY A 445 24.77 62.14 -3.82
N THR A 446 25.87 62.64 -3.23
CA THR A 446 26.61 63.81 -3.80
C THR A 446 28.13 63.80 -3.63
N ASN A 447 28.84 64.26 -4.69
CA ASN A 447 30.27 64.61 -4.78
C ASN A 447 31.26 63.41 -4.75
N ILE A 448 32.43 63.40 -5.43
CA ILE A 448 33.23 64.43 -6.14
C ILE A 448 33.62 63.95 -7.57
N LYS A 449 33.98 64.87 -8.49
CA LYS A 449 34.63 64.59 -9.78
C LYS A 449 36.15 64.95 -9.80
N SER A 450 36.90 64.18 -10.61
CA SER A 450 38.09 64.57 -11.41
C SER A 450 39.53 64.50 -10.83
N LYS A 451 40.46 64.05 -11.71
CA LYS A 451 41.94 64.30 -11.77
C LYS A 451 42.80 63.80 -10.57
N ALA A 452 44.06 63.32 -10.72
CA ALA A 452 45.03 63.31 -11.83
C ALA A 452 46.11 62.18 -11.69
N ASN A 453 46.87 61.96 -12.78
CA ASN A 453 48.29 61.49 -12.87
C ASN A 453 48.76 60.12 -12.28
N GLY A 454 49.73 59.49 -12.98
CA GLY A 454 50.60 58.39 -12.48
C GLY A 454 51.93 58.93 -11.90
N PRO A 455 53.08 58.19 -11.91
CA PRO A 455 53.47 57.12 -12.86
C PRO A 455 54.23 55.89 -12.29
N GLY A 456 54.61 54.93 -13.16
CA GLY A 456 55.66 53.91 -12.95
C GLY A 456 55.20 52.53 -12.42
N ALA A 457 55.86 51.39 -12.73
CA ALA A 457 56.98 51.15 -13.65
C ALA A 457 57.10 49.65 -14.06
N HIS A 458 57.67 49.40 -15.25
CA HIS A 458 58.46 48.25 -15.79
C HIS A 458 58.51 46.85 -15.09
N ALA A 459 58.71 45.72 -15.81
CA ALA A 459 58.68 45.40 -17.26
C ALA A 459 58.82 43.88 -17.50
N HIS A 460 58.43 43.39 -18.69
CA HIS A 460 59.30 42.59 -19.60
C HIS A 460 58.63 42.38 -20.98
N GLU A 461 59.41 42.46 -22.07
CA GLU A 461 59.04 42.08 -23.45
C GLU A 461 59.21 40.55 -23.68
N GLU A 462 58.84 39.88 -24.78
CA GLU A 462 58.47 40.21 -26.19
C GLU A 462 57.54 39.05 -26.72
N GLY A 463 56.77 39.07 -27.83
CA GLY A 463 56.39 40.02 -28.89
C GLY A 463 56.04 39.26 -30.20
N VAL A 464 55.65 39.96 -31.29
CA VAL A 464 55.59 39.47 -32.72
C VAL A 464 54.58 38.33 -33.04
N GLU A 465 53.72 38.29 -34.07
CA GLU A 465 53.19 39.20 -35.13
C GLU A 465 51.75 38.68 -35.50
N GLU A 466 50.75 39.50 -35.86
CA GLU A 466 50.30 39.86 -37.24
C GLU A 466 50.05 38.69 -38.23
N ARG A 467 49.01 38.63 -39.10
CA ARG A 467 47.87 39.55 -39.39
C ARG A 467 46.67 38.83 -40.08
N HIS A 468 45.53 39.52 -40.16
CA HIS A 468 44.30 39.27 -40.96
C HIS A 468 44.54 39.30 -42.50
N PRO A 469 43.60 38.92 -43.45
CA PRO A 469 42.21 39.48 -43.50
C PRO A 469 41.06 38.81 -44.34
N ILE A 470 39.86 39.45 -44.27
CA ILE A 470 38.81 39.64 -45.34
C ILE A 470 37.96 38.42 -45.83
N GLN A 471 36.61 38.38 -45.68
CA GLN A 471 35.47 39.06 -46.39
C GLN A 471 35.01 38.34 -47.69
N GLU A 472 33.74 38.25 -48.16
CA GLU A 472 32.48 39.02 -47.97
C GLU A 472 31.15 38.18 -48.13
N LYS A 473 29.98 38.74 -47.69
CA LYS A 473 28.62 38.89 -48.34
C LYS A 473 27.94 37.72 -49.14
N LYS A 474 26.61 37.64 -49.41
CA LYS A 474 25.36 38.42 -49.12
C LYS A 474 24.06 37.61 -49.43
N ALA A 475 22.95 37.93 -48.74
CA ALA A 475 21.52 38.06 -49.21
C ALA A 475 20.82 36.90 -50.01
N GLU A 476 19.50 36.87 -50.29
CA GLU A 476 18.35 37.79 -50.04
C GLU A 476 16.98 37.04 -49.88
N LYS A 477 15.84 37.76 -49.84
CA LYS A 477 14.46 37.33 -49.43
C LYS A 477 13.49 36.97 -50.59
N SER A 478 12.32 36.38 -50.29
CA SER A 478 10.99 36.93 -50.71
C SER A 478 9.75 36.29 -50.02
N GLU A 479 8.62 36.99 -50.13
CA GLU A 479 7.22 36.75 -49.64
C GLU A 479 6.31 36.31 -50.84
N PRO A 480 4.93 36.13 -50.80
CA PRO A 480 3.89 36.79 -49.98
C PRO A 480 2.66 35.90 -49.58
N ALA A 481 1.41 36.42 -49.57
CA ALA A 481 0.27 35.89 -48.78
C ALA A 481 -1.17 36.11 -49.35
N ALA A 482 -2.18 35.51 -48.66
CA ALA A 482 -3.55 36.01 -48.36
C ALA A 482 -4.83 35.52 -49.13
N LYS A 483 -5.93 35.40 -48.34
CA LYS A 483 -7.39 35.70 -48.59
C LYS A 483 -8.44 34.71 -49.19
N THR A 484 -9.62 34.66 -48.51
CA THR A 484 -11.03 34.54 -49.03
C THR A 484 -11.54 33.16 -49.53
N SER A 485 -12.85 32.77 -49.53
CA SER A 485 -14.02 32.81 -48.58
C SER A 485 -15.26 32.07 -49.18
N GLN A 486 -16.33 31.83 -48.38
CA GLN A 486 -17.68 31.30 -48.76
C GLN A 486 -17.71 29.81 -49.22
N GLU A 487 -18.81 29.04 -49.26
CA GLU A 487 -20.27 29.30 -49.06
C GLU A 487 -21.01 28.06 -48.44
N GLN A 488 -22.35 28.08 -48.34
CA GLN A 488 -23.24 27.01 -47.82
C GLN A 488 -24.24 26.56 -48.91
N PRO A 489 -24.87 25.35 -48.85
CA PRO A 489 -26.32 25.32 -48.51
C PRO A 489 -26.91 24.01 -47.86
N GLU A 490 -27.89 24.24 -46.98
CA GLU A 490 -29.20 23.56 -46.77
C GLU A 490 -29.43 22.02 -46.58
N GLN A 491 -30.64 21.69 -46.12
CA GLN A 491 -31.18 20.34 -45.75
C GLN A 491 -32.17 19.79 -46.82
N PRO A 492 -32.73 18.57 -46.65
CA PRO A 492 -34.07 18.45 -46.02
C PRO A 492 -34.27 17.19 -45.11
N LYS A 493 -35.52 16.86 -44.76
CA LYS A 493 -35.96 15.94 -43.69
C LYS A 493 -36.74 14.69 -44.17
N GLU A 494 -36.83 13.66 -43.29
CA GLU A 494 -38.03 12.82 -42.94
C GLU A 494 -38.85 12.15 -44.09
N PRO A 495 -39.95 11.36 -43.88
CA PRO A 495 -40.66 10.90 -42.66
C PRO A 495 -41.05 9.39 -42.60
N GLU A 496 -41.89 9.03 -41.61
CA GLU A 496 -42.88 7.91 -41.55
C GLU A 496 -42.41 6.42 -41.60
N GLY A 497 -43.15 5.44 -41.05
CA GLY A 497 -44.42 5.46 -40.28
C GLY A 497 -44.92 4.05 -39.87
N GLU A 498 -46.12 3.97 -39.25
CA GLU A 498 -46.93 2.75 -38.95
C GLU A 498 -46.42 1.75 -37.86
N THR A 499 -47.24 1.02 -37.08
CA THR A 499 -48.70 1.05 -36.75
C THR A 499 -48.99 0.42 -35.36
N GLN A 500 -50.20 0.63 -34.80
CA GLN A 500 -50.79 -0.15 -33.69
C GLN A 500 -52.09 -0.86 -34.14
N PRO A 501 -52.46 -2.00 -33.52
CA PRO A 501 -53.72 -2.11 -32.75
C PRO A 501 -53.49 -2.72 -31.33
N SER A 502 -54.11 -2.31 -30.21
CA SER A 502 -55.52 -2.45 -29.74
C SER A 502 -56.06 -3.89 -29.70
N GLU A 503 -56.70 -4.43 -28.66
CA GLU A 503 -57.20 -3.91 -27.34
C GLU A 503 -56.52 -4.72 -26.18
N SER A 504 -57.02 -5.08 -24.97
CA SER A 504 -58.36 -5.00 -24.37
C SER A 504 -58.44 -4.64 -22.86
N GLN A 505 -59.64 -4.18 -22.49
CA GLN A 505 -60.32 -4.21 -21.17
C GLN A 505 -60.03 -5.46 -20.29
N SER A 506 -60.19 -5.48 -18.96
CA SER A 506 -61.18 -4.76 -18.12
C SER A 506 -60.83 -4.55 -16.61
N LYS A 507 -61.47 -3.53 -16.01
CA LYS A 507 -61.88 -3.30 -14.59
C LYS A 507 -61.55 -4.43 -13.56
N ALA A 508 -60.80 -4.21 -12.48
CA ALA A 508 -60.98 -3.32 -11.30
C ALA A 508 -61.87 -3.87 -10.15
N PHE A 509 -61.31 -3.93 -8.93
CA PHE A 509 -62.03 -3.84 -7.64
C PHE A 509 -61.10 -3.32 -6.51
N SER A 510 -61.62 -3.05 -5.30
CA SER A 510 -61.09 -2.04 -4.36
C SER A 510 -60.62 -2.54 -2.97
N LYS A 511 -60.06 -1.61 -2.18
CA LYS A 511 -59.78 -1.70 -0.72
C LYS A 511 -60.97 -2.25 0.10
N PRO A 512 -60.70 -2.79 1.31
CA PRO A 512 -60.80 -2.03 2.57
C PRO A 512 -59.45 -2.08 3.36
N THR A 513 -58.98 -1.13 4.18
CA THR A 513 -59.52 -0.06 5.06
C THR A 513 -60.20 -0.59 6.34
N ALA A 514 -59.96 0.05 7.49
CA ALA A 514 -60.16 -0.55 8.83
C ALA A 514 -60.95 0.33 9.83
N THR A 515 -61.51 -0.32 10.85
CA THR A 515 -62.11 0.19 12.11
C THR A 515 -62.14 -1.01 13.10
N THR A 516 -61.69 -1.05 14.37
CA THR A 516 -61.53 -0.14 15.55
C THR A 516 -62.54 -0.45 16.67
N MET A 517 -62.20 -0.05 17.92
CA MET A 517 -63.02 -0.05 19.16
C MET A 517 -63.09 -1.38 19.95
N ASP A 518 -63.07 -1.42 21.30
CA ASP A 518 -62.99 -0.30 22.28
C ASP A 518 -62.48 -0.69 23.70
N SER A 519 -62.05 0.32 24.48
CA SER A 519 -62.03 0.37 25.99
C SER A 519 -61.09 -0.61 26.76
N GLU A 520 -60.65 -0.41 28.03
CA GLU A 520 -60.65 0.74 28.97
C GLU A 520 -59.55 0.59 30.06
N THR A 521 -59.47 1.53 31.03
CA THR A 521 -58.49 1.59 32.16
C THR A 521 -59.17 2.13 33.46
N PRO A 522 -58.57 2.13 34.68
CA PRO A 522 -57.32 1.52 35.17
C PRO A 522 -57.48 0.65 36.48
N PRO A 523 -57.07 1.00 37.75
CA PRO A 523 -56.65 0.02 38.78
C PRO A 523 -57.59 0.06 40.04
N PRO A 524 -57.32 -0.45 41.29
CA PRO A 524 -56.03 -0.78 41.96
C PRO A 524 -56.05 -1.95 43.00
N THR A 525 -55.07 -1.91 43.94
CA THR A 525 -55.01 -2.50 45.30
C THR A 525 -54.04 -3.66 45.58
N THR A 526 -53.71 -3.80 46.88
CA THR A 526 -52.66 -4.66 47.47
C THR A 526 -53.24 -5.57 48.55
N LYS A 527 -52.62 -6.77 48.75
CA LYS A 527 -52.48 -7.62 49.98
C LYS A 527 -52.31 -9.10 49.56
N ARG A 528 -51.44 -9.94 50.15
CA ARG A 528 -51.28 -10.43 51.55
C ARG A 528 -52.48 -11.31 51.99
N GLN A 529 -52.34 -12.41 52.75
CA GLN A 529 -51.18 -13.06 53.41
C GLN A 529 -51.51 -14.50 53.90
N GLY A 530 -50.50 -15.27 54.35
CA GLY A 530 -50.65 -16.49 55.19
C GLY A 530 -49.82 -17.69 54.71
N LYS A 531 -48.74 -18.21 55.33
CA LYS A 531 -47.98 -17.96 56.59
C LYS A 531 -48.32 -18.83 57.84
N ALA A 532 -47.33 -19.62 58.30
CA ALA A 532 -47.11 -20.18 59.65
C ALA A 532 -45.57 -20.36 59.87
N HIS A 533 -44.88 -19.80 60.89
CA HIS A 533 -44.78 -20.09 62.36
C HIS A 533 -43.78 -21.24 62.68
N ASP A 534 -42.87 -21.23 63.70
CA ASP A 534 -42.43 -20.24 64.75
C ASP A 534 -41.02 -20.62 65.30
N ASP A 535 -40.27 -19.96 66.21
CA ASP A 535 -40.37 -18.74 67.08
C ASP A 535 -39.05 -17.89 66.90
N GLY A 536 -38.26 -17.30 67.84
CA GLY A 536 -38.35 -17.18 69.31
C GLY A 536 -37.29 -16.32 70.04
N LYS A 537 -37.09 -16.62 71.34
CA LYS A 537 -36.66 -15.69 72.41
C LYS A 537 -35.16 -15.66 72.81
N LYS A 538 -34.66 -14.43 73.04
CA LYS A 538 -33.79 -13.88 74.13
C LYS A 538 -32.81 -14.79 74.93
N GLN A 539 -31.54 -14.35 75.10
CA GLN A 539 -30.94 -13.77 76.35
C GLN A 539 -29.40 -13.50 76.27
N ASP A 540 -28.93 -12.43 76.91
CA ASP A 540 -27.51 -12.02 77.18
C ASP A 540 -27.12 -12.31 78.68
N PRO A 541 -25.99 -11.85 79.31
CA PRO A 541 -24.75 -11.14 78.90
C PRO A 541 -23.46 -11.76 79.58
N PRO A 542 -22.37 -11.08 80.06
CA PRO A 542 -21.54 -9.89 79.67
C PRO A 542 -20.01 -10.27 79.44
N PRO A 543 -18.94 -9.49 79.82
CA PRO A 543 -18.29 -8.34 79.14
C PRO A 543 -16.72 -8.42 78.91
N MET A 544 -16.09 -7.29 78.49
CA MET A 544 -14.62 -6.97 78.36
C MET A 544 -13.87 -7.52 77.12
N HIS A 545 -12.81 -6.95 76.51
CA HIS A 545 -12.10 -5.64 76.47
C HIS A 545 -11.09 -5.64 75.27
N GLY A 546 -10.42 -4.56 74.79
CA GLY A 546 -10.59 -3.11 75.06
C GLY A 546 -9.42 -2.16 74.69
N LYS A 547 -9.45 -1.53 73.49
CA LYS A 547 -8.89 -0.19 73.09
C LYS A 547 -7.38 0.08 72.77
N LYS A 548 -7.19 1.19 72.01
CA LYS A 548 -5.98 1.99 71.59
C LYS A 548 -5.16 1.46 70.41
N GLU A 549 -4.63 2.24 69.45
CA GLU A 549 -4.31 3.69 69.22
C GLU A 549 -2.93 4.22 69.67
N HIS A 550 -2.38 5.16 68.88
CA HIS A 550 -1.04 5.81 68.90
C HIS A 550 0.14 4.90 68.46
N ASP A 551 1.28 5.33 67.89
CA ASP A 551 1.74 6.47 67.03
C ASP A 551 3.16 6.02 66.49
N GLU A 552 4.00 6.69 65.66
CA GLU A 552 4.11 8.06 65.10
C GLU A 552 4.91 8.02 63.75
N ALA A 553 5.43 9.16 63.25
CA ALA A 553 6.43 9.33 62.16
C ALA A 553 7.45 10.45 62.59
N PRO A 554 8.58 10.82 61.90
CA PRO A 554 9.08 10.54 60.54
C PRO A 554 10.38 9.67 60.59
N SER A 555 11.56 9.84 59.95
CA SER A 555 12.26 10.83 59.05
C SER A 555 13.43 10.12 58.35
N ASP A 556 13.74 10.25 57.04
CA ASP A 556 14.26 11.39 56.22
C ASP A 556 15.81 11.42 56.08
N GLU A 557 16.33 12.15 55.08
CA GLU A 557 17.75 12.42 54.71
C GLU A 557 18.65 11.34 54.06
N SER A 558 18.46 11.14 52.74
CA SER A 558 19.38 11.51 51.63
C SER A 558 20.92 11.23 51.58
N LYS A 559 21.45 11.21 50.33
CA LYS A 559 22.87 11.39 49.84
C LYS A 559 23.73 10.09 49.76
N ARG A 560 24.20 9.66 48.56
CA ARG A 560 25.43 10.02 47.77
C ARG A 560 26.72 9.33 48.27
N SER A 561 27.72 8.97 47.45
CA SER A 561 27.91 8.89 45.97
C SER A 561 29.21 8.08 45.64
N GLU A 562 29.62 8.02 44.36
CA GLU A 562 30.92 7.52 43.83
C GLU A 562 31.13 5.98 43.82
N ALA A 563 31.52 5.31 42.71
CA ALA A 563 32.70 5.37 41.79
C ALA A 563 33.87 4.47 42.28
N ASP A 564 34.81 3.93 41.49
CA ASP A 564 35.17 4.07 40.06
C ASP A 564 35.87 2.76 39.55
N ALA A 565 36.09 2.64 38.23
CA ALA A 565 37.04 1.76 37.51
C ALA A 565 36.89 0.20 37.60
N GLY A 566 37.38 -0.60 36.64
CA GLY A 566 37.85 -0.27 35.28
C GLY A 566 38.89 -1.26 34.69
N LYS A 567 38.74 -1.64 33.41
CA LYS A 567 39.65 -2.48 32.56
C LYS A 567 39.79 -3.96 32.98
N GLY A 568 40.08 -4.93 32.11
CA GLY A 568 40.13 -4.95 30.64
C GLY A 568 41.09 -6.03 30.07
N SER A 569 40.77 -6.63 28.90
CA SER A 569 41.60 -7.59 28.10
C SER A 569 41.98 -8.94 28.77
N SER A 570 42.32 -10.04 28.08
CA SER A 570 42.04 -10.56 26.71
C SER A 570 42.62 -11.99 26.58
N SER A 571 42.03 -12.86 25.74
CA SER A 571 42.59 -14.15 25.24
C SER A 571 42.93 -15.22 26.33
N GLU A 572 43.04 -16.53 26.07
CA GLU A 572 42.97 -17.33 24.83
C GLU A 572 42.42 -18.77 25.11
N GLU A 573 42.46 -19.62 24.10
CA GLU A 573 42.00 -21.02 23.96
C GLU A 573 41.88 -21.95 25.20
N GLY A 574 40.85 -22.82 25.17
CA GLY A 574 40.73 -24.00 26.06
C GLY A 574 39.46 -24.81 25.78
N ALA A 575 39.58 -26.09 25.42
CA ALA A 575 38.46 -26.92 24.95
C ALA A 575 37.98 -27.97 25.97
N SER A 576 36.88 -28.64 25.62
CA SER A 576 36.26 -29.83 26.25
C SER A 576 35.26 -29.61 27.41
N SER A 577 34.18 -30.39 27.34
CA SER A 577 33.01 -30.46 28.24
C SER A 577 33.10 -31.75 29.10
N PRO A 578 32.07 -32.22 29.85
CA PRO A 578 30.77 -31.62 30.22
C PRO A 578 30.37 -31.83 31.71
N VAL A 579 29.07 -31.62 32.02
CA VAL A 579 28.25 -32.25 33.09
C VAL A 579 28.03 -31.50 34.42
N ASN A 580 26.73 -31.32 34.73
CA ASN A 580 26.08 -31.02 36.02
C ASN A 580 26.52 -29.82 36.86
N SER A 581 25.57 -28.88 37.01
CA SER A 581 25.11 -28.46 38.34
C SER A 581 23.61 -28.19 38.31
N LYS A 582 22.96 -28.30 39.48
CA LYS A 582 21.56 -27.90 39.67
C LYS A 582 21.50 -26.38 39.70
N GLU A 583 20.56 -25.77 38.98
CA GLU A 583 20.11 -24.42 39.32
C GLU A 583 18.69 -24.46 39.90
N GLU A 584 18.43 -23.51 40.78
CA GLU A 584 17.23 -23.49 41.62
C GLU A 584 16.03 -22.90 40.87
N LYS A 585 14.81 -23.28 41.31
CA LYS A 585 13.57 -22.71 40.77
C LYS A 585 13.39 -21.25 41.20
N LYS A 586 14.10 -20.35 40.54
CA LYS A 586 13.83 -18.91 40.62
C LYS A 586 12.43 -18.66 40.05
N LYS A 587 11.45 -18.46 40.93
CA LYS A 587 10.12 -17.97 40.54
C LYS A 587 10.32 -16.65 39.79
N ILE A 588 9.97 -16.62 38.51
CA ILE A 588 9.78 -15.34 37.82
C ILE A 588 8.54 -14.72 38.46
N GLY A 589 8.73 -13.56 39.10
CA GLY A 589 7.67 -12.85 39.81
C GLY A 589 6.73 -12.14 38.86
N SER A 590 5.53 -11.84 39.35
CA SER A 590 4.57 -10.96 38.67
C SER A 590 5.16 -9.57 38.45
N SER A 591 5.01 -9.05 37.22
CA SER A 591 4.86 -7.63 36.89
C SER A 591 5.43 -6.62 37.91
N ALA A 592 6.71 -6.31 37.79
CA ALA A 592 7.13 -4.93 38.07
C ALA A 592 6.46 -4.06 36.99
N GLY A 593 5.68 -3.06 37.40
CA GLY A 593 4.76 -2.38 36.48
C GLY A 593 5.48 -1.69 35.31
N GLU A 594 5.12 -2.06 34.08
CA GLU A 594 5.48 -1.29 32.89
C GLU A 594 4.76 0.07 32.97
N GLU A 595 5.50 1.19 32.99
CA GLU A 595 4.88 2.51 33.13
C GLU A 595 4.10 2.85 31.86
N VAL A 596 2.78 2.75 31.92
CA VAL A 596 1.89 2.97 30.76
C VAL A 596 1.97 4.44 30.31
N PRO A 597 2.23 4.72 29.01
CA PRO A 597 2.41 6.09 28.53
C PRO A 597 1.06 6.83 28.53
N LYS A 598 1.01 7.97 29.24
CA LYS A 598 -0.20 8.81 29.43
C LYS A 598 -0.76 9.39 28.12
N SER A 599 0.03 9.41 27.05
CA SER A 599 -0.34 9.90 25.73
C SER A 599 0.45 9.21 24.61
N VAL A 600 -0.20 8.91 23.48
CA VAL A 600 0.43 8.30 22.29
C VAL A 600 -0.11 8.90 20.98
N GLU A 601 0.68 8.87 19.89
CA GLU A 601 0.23 9.33 18.57
C GLU A 601 -0.80 8.34 17.98
N TYR A 602 -0.45 7.05 17.91
CA TYR A 602 -1.33 5.99 17.42
C TYR A 602 -1.62 4.95 18.50
N LEU A 603 -2.90 4.76 18.84
CA LEU A 603 -3.39 3.70 19.71
C LEU A 603 -4.05 2.59 18.89
N LEU A 604 -3.58 1.35 19.02
CA LEU A 604 -4.15 0.17 18.36
C LEU A 604 -4.75 -0.78 19.40
N ILE A 605 -6.07 -0.99 19.34
CA ILE A 605 -6.81 -1.79 20.31
C ILE A 605 -6.94 -3.23 19.80
N GLY A 606 -6.42 -4.18 20.58
CA GLY A 606 -6.24 -5.58 20.20
C GLY A 606 -4.82 -5.82 19.65
N ALA A 607 -4.20 -6.94 20.02
CA ALA A 607 -2.85 -7.33 19.55
C ALA A 607 -2.87 -8.35 18.38
N GLY A 608 -3.96 -8.38 17.61
CA GLY A 608 -4.13 -9.29 16.48
C GLY A 608 -3.42 -8.84 15.20
N ALA A 609 -3.51 -9.67 14.16
CA ALA A 609 -2.92 -9.40 12.84
C ALA A 609 -3.31 -8.02 12.25
N ALA A 610 -4.53 -7.55 12.47
CA ALA A 610 -4.94 -6.23 11.97
C ALA A 610 -4.12 -5.08 12.60
N SER A 611 -3.89 -5.10 13.91
CA SER A 611 -3.02 -4.11 14.59
C SER A 611 -1.56 -4.27 14.20
N TYR A 612 -1.05 -5.50 14.07
CA TYR A 612 0.33 -5.72 13.65
C TYR A 612 0.60 -5.13 12.25
N TYR A 613 -0.23 -5.45 11.26
CA TYR A 613 -0.08 -4.91 9.91
C TYR A 613 -0.39 -3.39 9.84
N ALA A 614 -1.22 -2.85 10.74
CA ALA A 614 -1.40 -1.40 10.89
C ALA A 614 -0.15 -0.70 11.44
N SER A 615 0.47 -1.25 12.50
CA SER A 615 1.70 -0.69 13.09
C SER A 615 2.86 -0.64 12.10
N LEU A 616 3.05 -1.71 11.31
CA LEU A 616 3.98 -1.72 10.17
C LEU A 616 3.66 -0.63 9.14
N ALA A 617 2.40 -0.48 8.74
CA ALA A 617 1.99 0.52 7.76
C ALA A 617 2.19 1.97 8.23
N ILE A 618 1.94 2.22 9.52
CA ILE A 618 2.20 3.50 10.18
C ILE A 618 3.70 3.79 10.18
N ARG A 619 4.52 2.88 10.71
CA ARG A 619 6.00 3.04 10.80
C ARG A 619 6.66 3.17 9.42
N ALA A 620 6.15 2.49 8.40
CA ALA A 620 6.65 2.58 7.02
C ALA A 620 6.30 3.92 6.33
N ARG A 621 5.37 4.71 6.88
CA ARG A 621 4.92 6.01 6.31
C ARG A 621 5.28 7.21 7.19
N HIS A 622 5.36 7.03 8.49
CA HIS A 622 5.87 7.98 9.47
C HIS A 622 6.97 7.29 10.28
N ALA A 623 8.23 7.48 9.87
CA ALA A 623 9.39 6.74 10.36
C ALA A 623 9.74 7.01 11.83
N ASP A 624 9.25 8.10 12.42
CA ASP A 624 9.43 8.47 13.83
C ASP A 624 8.13 8.29 14.67
N ALA A 625 7.08 7.68 14.09
CA ALA A 625 5.77 7.47 14.73
C ALA A 625 5.85 6.70 16.05
N LYS A 626 5.03 7.10 17.03
CA LYS A 626 4.89 6.38 18.32
C LYS A 626 3.57 5.62 18.34
N VAL A 627 3.67 4.29 18.28
CA VAL A 627 2.52 3.37 18.17
C VAL A 627 2.43 2.51 19.42
N LEU A 628 1.31 2.56 20.14
CA LEU A 628 1.02 1.65 21.24
C LEU A 628 -0.06 0.66 20.81
N MET A 629 0.25 -0.63 20.88
CA MET A 629 -0.69 -1.73 20.71
C MET A 629 -1.07 -2.29 22.08
N ILE A 630 -2.36 -2.46 22.36
CA ILE A 630 -2.84 -2.97 23.65
C ILE A 630 -3.60 -4.27 23.42
N GLY A 631 -3.19 -5.35 24.09
CA GLY A 631 -3.78 -6.68 23.95
C GLY A 631 -4.11 -7.33 25.29
N GLU A 632 -5.30 -7.94 25.36
CA GLU A 632 -5.75 -8.70 26.54
C GLU A 632 -4.97 -10.01 26.75
N GLU A 633 -4.26 -10.48 25.73
CA GLU A 633 -3.47 -11.70 25.76
C GLU A 633 -2.03 -11.41 26.22
N ASP A 634 -1.44 -12.28 27.04
CA ASP A 634 -0.03 -12.17 27.47
C ASP A 634 0.95 -12.77 26.44
N HIS A 635 0.75 -12.43 25.16
CA HIS A 635 1.51 -12.96 24.03
C HIS A 635 1.91 -11.86 23.05
N LEU A 636 3.03 -12.05 22.34
CA LEU A 636 3.38 -11.23 21.18
C LEU A 636 2.34 -11.42 20.06
N PRO A 637 2.09 -10.42 19.18
CA PRO A 637 1.17 -10.57 18.04
C PRO A 637 1.48 -11.79 17.19
N TYR A 638 0.48 -12.65 16.96
CA TYR A 638 0.68 -13.96 16.30
C TYR A 638 -0.33 -14.28 15.19
N ASN A 639 0.11 -15.21 14.36
CA ASN A 639 -0.61 -15.81 13.26
C ASN A 639 -1.53 -16.94 13.78
N ARG A 640 -2.85 -16.84 13.59
CA ARG A 640 -3.83 -17.81 14.12
C ARG A 640 -4.00 -19.12 13.30
N PRO A 641 -3.92 -19.16 11.96
CA PRO A 641 -4.11 -20.39 11.17
C PRO A 641 -3.19 -21.59 11.49
N PRO A 642 -1.96 -21.44 12.02
CA PRO A 642 -1.17 -22.56 12.53
C PRO A 642 -1.80 -23.34 13.68
N LEU A 643 -2.63 -22.70 14.52
CA LEU A 643 -3.20 -23.26 15.73
C LEU A 643 -4.20 -24.42 15.48
N SER A 644 -4.78 -24.48 14.29
CA SER A 644 -5.66 -25.59 13.84
C SER A 644 -4.98 -26.56 12.88
N LYS A 645 -3.75 -26.29 12.42
CA LYS A 645 -3.11 -26.95 11.28
C LYS A 645 -1.62 -27.25 11.48
N GLU A 646 -0.72 -26.35 11.09
CA GLU A 646 0.70 -26.68 10.87
C GLU A 646 1.43 -27.11 12.15
N LEU A 647 1.04 -26.57 13.32
CA LEU A 647 1.53 -27.02 14.63
C LEU A 647 1.10 -28.45 15.00
N TRP A 648 -0.02 -28.92 14.47
CA TRP A 648 -0.47 -30.31 14.61
C TRP A 648 0.16 -31.25 13.59
N TRP A 649 0.53 -30.74 12.42
CA TRP A 649 0.97 -31.56 11.29
C TRP A 649 2.48 -31.72 11.16
N TYR A 650 3.22 -30.70 11.62
CA TYR A 650 4.68 -30.53 11.48
C TYR A 650 5.34 -29.88 12.72
N GLY A 651 4.59 -29.75 13.82
CA GLY A 651 5.15 -29.39 15.13
C GLY A 651 5.72 -30.62 15.85
N ASP A 652 6.88 -30.48 16.47
CA ASP A 652 7.48 -31.53 17.31
C ASP A 652 6.82 -31.61 18.71
N GLU A 653 7.35 -32.43 19.61
CA GLU A 653 6.80 -32.60 20.97
C GLU A 653 6.81 -31.30 21.81
N ASN A 654 7.70 -30.36 21.46
CA ASN A 654 7.86 -29.04 22.05
C ASN A 654 7.08 -27.95 21.30
N ALA A 655 6.28 -28.28 20.28
CA ALA A 655 5.50 -27.29 19.54
C ALA A 655 4.50 -26.50 20.41
N SER A 656 4.06 -27.04 21.56
CA SER A 656 3.21 -26.34 22.53
C SER A 656 3.97 -25.37 23.45
N SER A 657 5.25 -25.63 23.75
CA SER A 657 6.08 -24.70 24.52
C SER A 657 6.70 -23.64 23.61
N SER A 658 7.40 -24.08 22.56
CA SER A 658 8.10 -23.21 21.59
C SER A 658 7.19 -22.41 20.66
N MET A 659 5.97 -22.90 20.40
CA MET A 659 5.08 -22.37 19.36
C MET A 659 5.66 -22.40 17.93
N GLN A 660 6.65 -23.27 17.68
CA GLN A 660 7.31 -23.42 16.38
C GLN A 660 6.92 -24.72 15.66
N TYR A 661 6.97 -24.68 14.33
CA TYR A 661 6.71 -25.82 13.44
C TYR A 661 7.63 -25.79 12.23
N GLU A 662 7.87 -26.94 11.59
CA GLU A 662 8.64 -26.98 10.35
C GLU A 662 7.71 -26.85 9.14
N GLY A 663 7.87 -25.79 8.34
CA GLY A 663 7.12 -25.64 7.10
C GLY A 663 7.59 -26.61 6.01
N LEU A 664 6.73 -26.89 5.03
CA LEU A 664 6.99 -27.77 3.86
C LEU A 664 8.32 -27.52 3.11
N SER A 665 8.96 -26.37 3.30
CA SER A 665 10.27 -26.03 2.75
C SER A 665 11.47 -26.43 3.63
N GLY A 666 11.29 -27.31 4.62
CA GLY A 666 12.35 -27.70 5.57
C GLY A 666 12.86 -26.54 6.44
N LYS A 667 11.99 -25.57 6.76
CA LYS A 667 12.35 -24.38 7.54
C LYS A 667 11.45 -24.27 8.76
N LYS A 668 12.05 -24.16 9.95
CA LYS A 668 11.31 -23.75 11.16
C LYS A 668 10.67 -22.38 10.95
N ARG A 669 9.45 -22.25 11.46
CA ARG A 669 8.65 -21.02 11.50
C ARG A 669 8.04 -20.88 12.87
N ASP A 670 7.84 -19.64 13.28
CA ASP A 670 7.10 -19.30 14.48
C ASP A 670 5.62 -19.02 14.14
N VAL A 671 4.77 -18.90 15.17
CA VAL A 671 3.46 -18.25 15.06
C VAL A 671 3.54 -16.76 15.32
N TYR A 672 4.47 -16.30 16.17
CA TYR A 672 4.65 -14.87 16.43
C TYR A 672 5.14 -14.17 15.17
N PHE A 673 4.61 -12.97 14.90
CA PHE A 673 4.99 -12.21 13.70
C PHE A 673 6.40 -11.61 13.81
N GLU A 674 6.84 -11.28 15.02
CA GLU A 674 8.15 -10.71 15.34
C GLU A 674 8.68 -11.27 16.67
N ALA A 675 9.97 -11.08 16.93
CA ALA A 675 10.59 -11.36 18.22
C ALA A 675 10.32 -10.24 19.24
N GLU A 676 10.43 -10.57 20.54
CA GLU A 676 10.23 -9.64 21.66
C GLU A 676 10.96 -8.29 21.47
N GLY A 677 12.24 -8.34 21.10
CA GLY A 677 13.08 -7.16 20.90
C GLY A 677 12.75 -6.29 19.67
N PHE A 678 11.68 -6.58 18.92
CA PHE A 678 11.08 -5.64 17.96
C PHE A 678 10.30 -4.53 18.67
N PHE A 679 9.74 -4.83 19.85
CA PHE A 679 8.86 -3.92 20.57
C PHE A 679 9.63 -3.07 21.59
N VAL A 680 9.31 -1.78 21.63
CA VAL A 680 9.82 -0.84 22.63
C VAL A 680 9.00 -1.00 23.91
N PRO A 681 9.59 -1.05 25.12
CA PRO A 681 8.83 -1.07 26.38
C PRO A 681 7.85 0.12 26.46
N PRO A 682 6.59 -0.03 26.92
CA PRO A 682 5.58 1.03 26.85
C PRO A 682 6.01 2.37 27.49
N GLY A 683 6.75 2.33 28.60
CA GLY A 683 7.26 3.52 29.29
C GLY A 683 8.43 4.21 28.58
N GLU A 684 9.14 3.52 27.69
CA GLU A 684 10.24 4.09 26.91
C GLU A 684 9.75 4.77 25.62
N LEU A 685 8.60 4.35 25.07
CA LEU A 685 8.02 4.89 23.84
C LEU A 685 7.95 6.42 23.76
N PRO A 686 7.58 7.17 24.83
CA PRO A 686 7.57 8.63 24.80
C PRO A 686 8.97 9.24 24.58
N SER A 687 10.01 8.59 25.10
CA SER A 687 11.40 9.05 25.06
C SER A 687 12.21 8.53 23.86
N THR A 688 11.78 7.45 23.20
CA THR A 688 12.49 6.86 22.07
C THR A 688 12.63 7.86 20.90
N VAL A 689 13.88 8.11 20.49
CA VAL A 689 14.27 9.17 19.55
C VAL A 689 13.62 9.00 18.18
N HIS A 690 13.57 7.76 17.67
CA HIS A 690 12.99 7.42 16.36
C HIS A 690 11.59 6.80 16.46
N GLY A 691 10.87 7.06 17.57
CA GLY A 691 9.62 6.39 17.91
C GLY A 691 9.75 4.87 17.92
N GLY A 692 8.64 4.16 17.74
CA GLY A 692 8.63 2.70 17.73
C GLY A 692 7.22 2.12 17.76
N VAL A 693 7.15 0.80 17.93
CA VAL A 693 5.93 0.07 18.26
C VAL A 693 6.11 -0.51 19.67
N SER A 694 5.20 -0.21 20.57
CA SER A 694 5.10 -0.85 21.89
C SER A 694 3.91 -1.79 21.93
N LEU A 695 4.03 -2.81 22.78
CA LEU A 695 2.97 -3.75 23.09
C LEU A 695 2.72 -3.71 24.60
N LEU A 696 1.52 -3.33 25.02
CA LEU A 696 1.03 -3.54 26.38
C LEU A 696 0.21 -4.83 26.40
N ARG A 697 0.73 -5.85 27.09
CA ARG A 697 0.12 -7.19 27.24
C ARG A 697 -0.79 -7.27 28.46
N GLY A 698 -1.69 -8.25 28.48
CA GLY A 698 -2.53 -8.56 29.63
C GLY A 698 -3.54 -7.48 30.03
N HIS A 699 -3.74 -6.46 29.21
CA HIS A 699 -4.59 -5.29 29.49
C HIS A 699 -5.67 -5.12 28.42
N ARG A 700 -6.84 -4.63 28.84
CA ARG A 700 -7.99 -4.41 27.95
C ARG A 700 -8.40 -2.94 27.96
N VAL A 701 -8.50 -2.33 26.79
CA VAL A 701 -9.27 -1.08 26.66
C VAL A 701 -10.75 -1.43 26.85
N GLU A 702 -11.37 -0.96 27.93
CA GLU A 702 -12.81 -1.15 28.14
C GLU A 702 -13.64 -0.14 27.34
N LYS A 703 -13.18 1.12 27.26
CA LYS A 703 -13.96 2.24 26.75
C LYS A 703 -13.09 3.30 26.06
N LEU A 704 -13.64 3.94 25.03
CA LEU A 704 -13.14 5.20 24.49
C LEU A 704 -14.04 6.37 24.91
N ASN A 705 -13.43 7.55 25.02
CA ASN A 705 -14.09 8.85 24.91
C ASN A 705 -13.60 9.49 23.60
N PRO A 706 -14.38 9.39 22.50
CA PRO A 706 -13.96 9.90 21.19
C PRO A 706 -13.84 11.43 21.09
N ASP A 707 -14.41 12.20 22.02
CA ASP A 707 -14.40 13.67 22.00
C ASP A 707 -13.18 14.23 22.76
N GLU A 708 -12.82 13.63 23.90
CA GLU A 708 -11.58 13.95 24.62
C GLU A 708 -10.36 13.19 24.06
N LYS A 709 -10.55 12.32 23.07
CA LYS A 709 -9.57 11.37 22.53
C LYS A 709 -8.84 10.56 23.61
N LYS A 710 -9.61 9.93 24.50
CA LYS A 710 -9.09 9.10 25.60
C LYS A 710 -9.54 7.64 25.48
N ALA A 711 -8.68 6.74 25.95
CA ALA A 711 -8.97 5.33 26.16
C ALA A 711 -8.81 4.99 27.65
N TYR A 712 -9.68 4.13 28.16
CA TYR A 712 -9.69 3.68 29.54
C TYR A 712 -9.45 2.18 29.58
N LEU A 713 -8.50 1.75 30.40
CA LEU A 713 -8.14 0.35 30.61
C LEU A 713 -8.94 -0.28 31.76
N ASP A 714 -8.86 -1.60 31.86
CA ASP A 714 -9.49 -2.47 32.86
C ASP A 714 -8.96 -2.31 34.30
N ASP A 715 -7.80 -1.67 34.47
CA ASP A 715 -7.28 -1.20 35.76
C ASP A 715 -7.70 0.26 36.09
N GLY A 716 -8.43 0.92 35.19
CA GLY A 716 -8.79 2.33 35.27
C GLY A 716 -7.76 3.31 34.68
N THR A 717 -6.63 2.83 34.15
CA THR A 717 -5.59 3.67 33.53
C THR A 717 -6.16 4.40 32.30
N CYS A 718 -5.86 5.71 32.21
CA CYS A 718 -6.34 6.58 31.14
C CYS A 718 -5.20 6.99 30.20
N ILE A 719 -5.35 6.70 28.91
CA ILE A 719 -4.37 7.02 27.85
C ILE A 719 -5.01 7.99 26.86
N SER A 720 -4.35 9.12 26.58
CA SER A 720 -4.76 10.03 25.50
C SER A 720 -4.18 9.57 24.16
N TYR A 721 -4.92 9.71 23.06
CA TYR A 721 -4.42 9.37 21.72
C TYR A 721 -4.61 10.50 20.71
N GLU A 722 -3.80 10.58 19.66
CA GLU A 722 -4.15 11.41 18.50
C GLU A 722 -5.11 10.68 17.57
N LYS A 723 -4.82 9.39 17.27
CA LYS A 723 -5.60 8.52 16.38
C LYS A 723 -5.72 7.10 16.95
N CYS A 724 -6.84 6.43 16.67
CA CYS A 724 -7.16 5.12 17.22
C CYS A 724 -7.57 4.09 16.14
N LEU A 725 -7.20 2.82 16.33
CA LEU A 725 -7.69 1.68 15.55
C LEU A 725 -8.41 0.68 16.46
N ILE A 726 -9.65 0.33 16.13
CA ILE A 726 -10.39 -0.77 16.75
C ILE A 726 -10.12 -2.06 15.94
N ALA A 727 -9.30 -2.95 16.50
CA ALA A 727 -8.89 -4.21 15.89
C ALA A 727 -9.02 -5.39 16.87
N THR A 728 -10.04 -5.31 17.74
CA THR A 728 -10.44 -6.29 18.77
C THR A 728 -10.76 -7.68 18.21
N GLY A 729 -11.05 -7.78 16.91
CA GLY A 729 -11.32 -9.06 16.24
C GLY A 729 -12.66 -9.66 16.65
N GLY A 730 -12.64 -10.74 17.44
CA GLY A 730 -13.87 -11.46 17.79
C GLY A 730 -13.66 -12.67 18.69
N LYS A 731 -14.69 -12.94 19.50
CA LYS A 731 -14.74 -13.96 20.56
C LYS A 731 -15.53 -15.19 20.09
N PRO A 732 -15.19 -16.42 20.51
CA PRO A 732 -15.99 -17.62 20.21
C PRO A 732 -17.47 -17.44 20.59
N LYS A 733 -18.38 -17.98 19.78
CA LYS A 733 -19.80 -18.05 20.15
C LYS A 733 -20.02 -19.13 21.21
N ASP A 734 -20.64 -18.76 22.31
CA ASP A 734 -21.17 -19.71 23.28
C ASP A 734 -22.29 -20.58 22.68
N LEU A 735 -22.37 -21.84 23.12
CA LEU A 735 -23.55 -22.68 22.95
C LEU A 735 -24.32 -22.71 24.29
N PRO A 736 -25.57 -22.17 24.39
CA PRO A 736 -26.26 -22.01 25.67
C PRO A 736 -26.39 -23.30 26.50
N GLU A 737 -26.58 -24.44 25.85
CA GLU A 737 -26.70 -25.78 26.43
C GLU A 737 -25.40 -26.25 27.11
N LEU A 738 -24.25 -25.70 26.69
CA LEU A 738 -22.93 -25.93 27.27
C LEU A 738 -22.53 -24.82 28.25
N LYS A 739 -22.85 -23.55 27.94
CA LYS A 739 -22.59 -22.39 28.81
C LYS A 739 -23.33 -22.51 30.15
N ASN A 740 -24.55 -23.04 30.13
CA ASN A 740 -25.40 -23.21 31.31
C ASN A 740 -25.22 -24.58 32.00
N ALA A 741 -24.27 -25.41 31.56
CA ALA A 741 -23.95 -26.68 32.21
C ALA A 741 -23.30 -26.46 33.60
N SER A 742 -23.19 -27.53 34.40
CA SER A 742 -22.53 -27.46 35.71
C SER A 742 -21.01 -27.21 35.58
N ASP A 743 -20.39 -26.63 36.61
CA ASP A 743 -19.00 -26.18 36.51
C ASP A 743 -17.99 -27.33 36.32
N ASP A 744 -18.35 -28.55 36.73
CA ASP A 744 -17.58 -29.77 36.43
C ASP A 744 -17.63 -30.18 34.95
N VAL A 745 -18.67 -29.78 34.22
CA VAL A 745 -18.75 -29.92 32.76
C VAL A 745 -18.01 -28.76 32.08
N LYS A 746 -18.13 -27.52 32.58
CA LYS A 746 -17.40 -26.34 32.05
C LYS A 746 -15.89 -26.54 32.05
N LYS A 747 -15.32 -27.14 33.11
CA LYS A 747 -13.87 -27.51 33.19
C LYS A 747 -13.41 -28.46 32.08
N ARG A 748 -14.34 -29.09 31.35
CA ARG A 748 -14.09 -30.04 30.25
C ARG A 748 -14.53 -29.50 28.88
N ILE A 749 -14.95 -28.23 28.80
CA ILE A 749 -15.28 -27.52 27.57
C ILE A 749 -14.14 -26.55 27.24
N LEU A 750 -13.67 -26.55 25.99
CA LEU A 750 -12.67 -25.62 25.48
C LEU A 750 -13.17 -24.99 24.17
N TYR A 751 -12.83 -23.72 23.96
CA TYR A 751 -13.04 -23.01 22.70
C TYR A 751 -11.66 -22.69 22.12
N LEU A 752 -11.38 -23.02 20.86
CA LEU A 752 -10.08 -22.69 20.25
C LEU A 752 -10.12 -21.32 19.58
N ARG A 753 -9.37 -20.35 20.11
CA ARG A 753 -9.15 -19.05 19.47
C ARG A 753 -7.68 -18.59 19.49
N GLY A 754 -6.94 -18.89 20.56
CA GLY A 754 -5.59 -18.37 20.79
C GLY A 754 -4.52 -19.40 21.17
N VAL A 755 -3.33 -18.90 21.50
CA VAL A 755 -2.13 -19.71 21.79
C VAL A 755 -2.35 -20.65 22.99
N ASP A 756 -2.93 -20.15 24.10
CA ASP A 756 -3.10 -20.96 25.30
C ASP A 756 -4.24 -21.98 25.19
N ASP A 757 -5.24 -21.72 24.34
CA ASP A 757 -6.23 -22.72 23.96
C ASP A 757 -5.56 -23.89 23.22
N TYR A 758 -4.65 -23.60 22.27
CA TYR A 758 -3.87 -24.63 21.58
C TYR A 758 -2.97 -25.41 22.56
N ARG A 759 -2.28 -24.73 23.49
CA ARG A 759 -1.45 -25.37 24.53
C ARG A 759 -2.27 -26.30 25.42
N THR A 760 -3.46 -25.86 25.81
CA THR A 760 -4.39 -26.62 26.65
C THR A 760 -4.95 -27.81 25.87
N LEU A 761 -5.27 -27.64 24.59
CA LEU A 761 -5.74 -28.72 23.72
C LEU A 761 -4.66 -29.78 23.45
N ASP A 762 -3.41 -29.39 23.20
CA ASP A 762 -2.27 -30.30 23.05
C ASP A 762 -1.99 -31.08 24.36
N SER A 763 -2.11 -30.42 25.52
CA SER A 763 -2.01 -31.06 26.84
C SER A 763 -3.16 -32.03 27.12
N ILE A 764 -4.40 -31.68 26.75
CA ILE A 764 -5.56 -32.58 26.80
C ILE A 764 -5.32 -33.81 25.91
N CYS A 765 -4.87 -33.62 24.68
CA CYS A 765 -4.62 -34.72 23.74
C CYS A 765 -3.53 -35.70 24.22
N LYS A 766 -2.54 -35.21 25.00
CA LYS A 766 -1.51 -36.05 25.63
C LYS A 766 -2.06 -37.01 26.71
N SER A 767 -3.33 -36.89 27.14
CA SER A 767 -3.91 -37.70 28.23
C SER A 767 -5.31 -38.27 27.96
N ALA A 768 -6.16 -37.59 27.18
CA ALA A 768 -7.51 -38.03 26.85
C ALA A 768 -7.54 -39.30 25.98
N LYS A 769 -8.67 -40.01 26.01
CA LYS A 769 -8.99 -41.14 25.11
C LYS A 769 -10.12 -40.85 24.15
N SER A 770 -10.87 -39.77 24.39
CA SER A 770 -12.02 -39.34 23.61
C SER A 770 -12.16 -37.82 23.62
N ILE A 771 -12.38 -37.24 22.45
CA ILE A 771 -12.64 -35.80 22.27
C ILE A 771 -13.86 -35.64 21.36
N LEU A 772 -14.79 -34.76 21.77
CA LEU A 772 -15.99 -34.41 21.03
C LEU A 772 -15.86 -32.98 20.49
N ILE A 773 -15.86 -32.82 19.17
CA ILE A 773 -15.84 -31.52 18.51
C ILE A 773 -17.28 -31.12 18.16
N VAL A 774 -17.63 -29.86 18.40
CA VAL A 774 -18.99 -29.32 18.18
C VAL A 774 -18.93 -28.26 17.08
N GLY A 775 -19.59 -28.53 15.95
CA GLY A 775 -19.65 -27.65 14.78
C GLY A 775 -18.94 -28.24 13.56
N GLY A 776 -19.61 -28.19 12.40
CA GLY A 776 -19.09 -28.67 11.11
C GLY A 776 -18.30 -27.64 10.30
N GLY A 777 -18.00 -26.45 10.86
CA GLY A 777 -17.26 -25.39 10.18
C GLY A 777 -15.79 -25.71 9.92
N PHE A 778 -15.05 -24.77 9.31
CA PHE A 778 -13.64 -24.95 8.95
C PHE A 778 -12.77 -25.37 10.15
N ILE A 779 -12.72 -24.58 11.22
CA ILE A 779 -11.88 -24.87 12.40
C ILE A 779 -12.24 -26.22 13.05
N GLY A 780 -13.53 -26.55 13.20
CA GLY A 780 -13.94 -27.84 13.75
C GLY A 780 -13.53 -29.03 12.89
N SER A 781 -13.61 -28.88 11.56
CA SER A 781 -13.21 -29.90 10.59
C SER A 781 -11.68 -30.03 10.47
N GLU A 782 -10.95 -28.91 10.50
CA GLU A 782 -9.49 -28.88 10.59
C GLU A 782 -9.01 -29.58 11.86
N LEU A 783 -9.58 -29.27 13.04
CA LEU A 783 -9.20 -29.93 14.30
C LEU A 783 -9.53 -31.42 14.32
N ALA A 784 -10.67 -31.83 13.75
CA ALA A 784 -11.02 -33.24 13.66
C ALA A 784 -9.95 -34.06 12.91
N TYR A 785 -9.43 -33.51 11.81
CA TYR A 785 -8.31 -34.09 11.07
C TYR A 785 -6.97 -33.93 11.81
N SER A 786 -6.65 -32.74 12.30
CA SER A 786 -5.37 -32.37 12.90
C SER A 786 -5.06 -33.16 14.19
N ILE A 787 -6.04 -33.28 15.09
CA ILE A 787 -5.88 -34.06 16.32
C ILE A 787 -5.71 -35.54 15.98
N HIS A 788 -6.58 -36.11 15.14
CA HIS A 788 -6.46 -37.50 14.69
C HIS A 788 -5.13 -37.77 13.94
N ARG A 789 -4.58 -36.78 13.22
CA ARG A 789 -3.27 -36.90 12.55
C ARG A 789 -2.14 -37.05 13.58
N LYS A 790 -2.10 -36.19 14.61
CA LYS A 790 -1.03 -36.15 15.62
C LYS A 790 -1.16 -37.26 16.69
N TYR A 791 -2.40 -37.57 17.10
CA TYR A 791 -2.71 -38.48 18.20
C TYR A 791 -3.65 -39.60 17.74
N LYS A 792 -3.08 -40.77 17.44
CA LYS A 792 -3.82 -41.90 16.86
C LYS A 792 -4.73 -42.65 17.84
N ASP A 793 -4.41 -42.61 19.13
CA ASP A 793 -5.12 -43.37 20.17
C ASP A 793 -6.35 -42.64 20.75
N ILE A 794 -6.70 -41.45 20.24
CA ILE A 794 -7.86 -40.67 20.69
C ILE A 794 -9.05 -40.95 19.76
N LYS A 795 -10.18 -41.38 20.31
CA LYS A 795 -11.45 -41.40 19.58
C LYS A 795 -11.94 -39.96 19.37
N ILE A 796 -11.82 -39.45 18.14
CA ILE A 796 -12.43 -38.18 17.74
C ILE A 796 -13.87 -38.42 17.28
N SER A 797 -14.82 -37.72 17.90
CA SER A 797 -16.22 -37.64 17.46
C SER A 797 -16.54 -36.19 17.09
N GLN A 798 -17.38 -35.95 16.09
CA GLN A 798 -17.78 -34.59 15.70
C GLN A 798 -19.30 -34.50 15.57
N VAL A 799 -19.94 -33.57 16.30
CA VAL A 799 -21.36 -33.27 16.17
C VAL A 799 -21.55 -32.07 15.26
N VAL A 800 -22.37 -32.24 14.22
CA VAL A 800 -22.67 -31.25 13.19
C VAL A 800 -24.19 -31.07 13.14
N ALA A 801 -24.65 -29.82 13.30
CA ALA A 801 -26.07 -29.49 13.32
C ALA A 801 -26.71 -29.57 11.92
N GLU A 802 -25.88 -29.41 10.89
CA GLU A 802 -26.17 -29.45 9.47
C GLU A 802 -26.04 -30.87 8.88
N ASN A 803 -26.42 -31.03 7.62
CA ASN A 803 -26.36 -32.32 6.91
C ASN A 803 -24.92 -32.82 6.66
N GLY A 804 -23.90 -31.96 6.75
CA GLY A 804 -22.50 -32.31 6.56
C GLY A 804 -21.51 -31.23 7.00
N ASN A 805 -20.21 -31.55 6.95
CA ASN A 805 -19.14 -30.58 7.16
C ASN A 805 -19.21 -29.47 6.10
N LEU A 806 -18.99 -28.22 6.53
CA LEU A 806 -19.03 -27.01 5.71
C LEU A 806 -20.37 -26.77 4.96
N SER A 807 -21.51 -27.31 5.42
CA SER A 807 -22.80 -27.17 4.70
C SER A 807 -23.27 -25.74 4.44
N HIS A 808 -22.80 -24.71 5.17
CA HIS A 808 -23.12 -23.30 4.90
C HIS A 808 -22.29 -22.68 3.76
N VAL A 809 -21.28 -23.40 3.27
CA VAL A 809 -20.34 -22.93 2.23
C VAL A 809 -20.34 -23.87 1.04
N LEU A 810 -20.14 -25.17 1.25
CA LEU A 810 -20.11 -26.15 0.19
C LEU A 810 -21.53 -26.52 -0.29
N PRO A 811 -21.76 -26.68 -1.60
CA PRO A 811 -22.93 -27.39 -2.12
C PRO A 811 -23.09 -28.77 -1.47
N GLU A 812 -24.33 -29.24 -1.30
CA GLU A 812 -24.64 -30.43 -0.49
C GLU A 812 -23.80 -31.66 -0.86
N PHE A 813 -23.59 -31.95 -2.14
CA PHE A 813 -22.79 -33.10 -2.57
C PHE A 813 -21.30 -33.00 -2.18
N LEU A 814 -20.72 -31.79 -2.17
CA LEU A 814 -19.36 -31.57 -1.65
C LEU A 814 -19.34 -31.61 -0.13
N SER A 815 -20.34 -31.04 0.55
CA SER A 815 -20.48 -31.11 2.00
C SER A 815 -20.57 -32.56 2.49
N LYS A 816 -21.33 -33.40 1.77
CA LYS A 816 -21.40 -34.85 2.00
C LYS A 816 -20.05 -35.54 1.77
N LYS A 817 -19.39 -35.32 0.63
CA LYS A 817 -18.08 -35.93 0.33
C LYS A 817 -16.97 -35.46 1.28
N ALA A 818 -17.03 -34.24 1.82
CA ALA A 818 -16.14 -33.75 2.89
C ALA A 818 -16.39 -34.49 4.21
N THR A 819 -17.66 -34.71 4.57
CA THR A 819 -18.06 -35.51 5.74
C THR A 819 -17.59 -36.96 5.61
N GLU A 820 -17.78 -37.57 4.44
CA GLU A 820 -17.30 -38.93 4.12
C GLU A 820 -15.78 -39.02 4.16
N SER A 821 -15.07 -37.97 3.74
CA SER A 821 -13.60 -37.89 3.82
C SER A 821 -13.08 -37.89 5.27
N LEU A 822 -13.74 -37.17 6.19
CA LEU A 822 -13.39 -37.21 7.62
C LEU A 822 -13.75 -38.55 8.27
N ARG A 823 -14.90 -39.13 7.93
CA ARG A 823 -15.29 -40.48 8.37
C ARG A 823 -14.29 -41.54 7.91
N GLY A 824 -13.85 -41.48 6.64
CA GLY A 824 -12.85 -42.40 6.07
C GLY A 824 -11.45 -42.28 6.68
N ILE A 825 -11.14 -41.16 7.33
CA ILE A 825 -9.91 -40.97 8.12
C ILE A 825 -10.05 -41.54 9.54
N GLY A 826 -11.27 -41.75 10.04
CA GLY A 826 -11.55 -42.35 11.35
C GLY A 826 -12.33 -41.48 12.35
N VAL A 827 -12.94 -40.37 11.90
CA VAL A 827 -13.74 -39.49 12.77
C VAL A 827 -15.22 -39.96 12.84
N ASP A 828 -15.79 -40.14 14.03
CA ASP A 828 -17.23 -40.40 14.24
C ASP A 828 -18.02 -39.10 14.02
N VAL A 829 -18.21 -38.70 12.76
CA VAL A 829 -18.98 -37.51 12.39
C VAL A 829 -20.48 -37.80 12.38
N ILE A 830 -21.22 -37.10 13.24
CA ILE A 830 -22.65 -37.23 13.50
C ILE A 830 -23.34 -35.97 12.98
N THR A 831 -24.03 -36.10 11.85
CA THR A 831 -24.70 -35.01 11.11
C THR A 831 -26.18 -34.89 11.47
N GLY A 832 -26.77 -33.72 11.25
CA GLY A 832 -28.17 -33.41 11.59
C GLY A 832 -28.46 -33.39 13.10
N ALA A 833 -27.43 -33.25 13.94
CA ALA A 833 -27.51 -33.41 15.39
C ALA A 833 -27.14 -32.12 16.12
N LYS A 834 -28.05 -31.65 16.98
CA LYS A 834 -27.86 -30.49 17.86
C LYS A 834 -27.77 -30.97 19.30
N ILE A 835 -26.81 -30.43 20.06
CA ILE A 835 -26.71 -30.66 21.50
C ILE A 835 -27.94 -30.08 22.19
N THR A 836 -28.51 -30.83 23.13
CA THR A 836 -29.65 -30.39 23.96
C THR A 836 -29.29 -30.28 25.44
N ALA A 837 -28.31 -31.05 25.90
CA ALA A 837 -27.78 -31.00 27.27
C ALA A 837 -26.38 -31.60 27.35
N ALA A 838 -25.63 -31.25 28.40
CA ALA A 838 -24.39 -31.92 28.79
C ALA A 838 -24.32 -32.10 30.31
N ARG A 839 -23.92 -33.29 30.77
CA ARG A 839 -23.81 -33.66 32.19
C ARG A 839 -22.51 -34.39 32.51
N LYS A 840 -22.05 -34.32 33.75
CA LYS A 840 -20.93 -35.16 34.23
C LYS A 840 -21.37 -36.62 34.33
N ARG A 841 -20.56 -37.55 33.82
CA ARG A 841 -20.74 -39.01 33.92
C ARG A 841 -19.41 -39.63 34.34
N GLY A 842 -19.19 -39.74 35.65
CA GLY A 842 -17.87 -40.10 36.20
C GLY A 842 -16.83 -39.04 35.83
N GLU A 843 -15.68 -39.47 35.29
CA GLU A 843 -14.64 -38.57 34.76
C GLU A 843 -14.78 -38.26 33.26
N GLN A 844 -16.00 -38.33 32.74
CA GLN A 844 -16.36 -37.92 31.37
C GLN A 844 -17.54 -36.94 31.39
N VAL A 845 -17.76 -36.26 30.26
CA VAL A 845 -19.01 -35.58 29.96
C VAL A 845 -19.87 -36.50 29.10
N GLU A 846 -21.14 -36.64 29.44
CA GLU A 846 -22.16 -37.22 28.58
C GLU A 846 -23.01 -36.10 27.97
N VAL A 847 -23.07 -36.07 26.65
CA VAL A 847 -23.79 -35.08 25.85
C VAL A 847 -25.01 -35.74 25.22
N GLU A 848 -26.15 -35.05 25.30
CA GLU A 848 -27.40 -35.45 24.65
C GLU A 848 -27.59 -34.65 23.37
N VAL A 849 -28.11 -35.30 22.33
CA VAL A 849 -28.47 -34.66 21.06
C VAL A 849 -29.92 -34.94 20.68
N ASN A 850 -30.51 -34.02 19.93
CA ASN A 850 -31.92 -34.02 19.54
C ASN A 850 -32.37 -35.19 18.62
N ASN A 851 -31.49 -36.13 18.25
CA ASN A 851 -31.84 -37.26 17.37
C ASN A 851 -32.50 -38.46 18.09
N GLY A 852 -32.83 -38.31 19.38
CA GLY A 852 -33.79 -39.16 20.08
C GLY A 852 -33.27 -40.50 20.64
N SER A 853 -32.00 -40.86 20.44
CA SER A 853 -31.45 -42.10 21.05
C SER A 853 -29.96 -42.15 21.37
N LYS A 854 -29.10 -41.31 20.78
CA LYS A 854 -27.64 -41.38 20.98
C LYS A 854 -27.15 -40.36 22.02
N SER A 855 -26.82 -40.80 23.25
CA SER A 855 -25.91 -40.02 24.10
C SER A 855 -24.47 -40.22 23.64
N ILE A 856 -23.62 -39.22 23.86
CA ILE A 856 -22.22 -39.21 23.43
C ILE A 856 -21.34 -38.94 24.65
N THR A 857 -20.56 -39.93 25.05
CA THR A 857 -19.58 -39.82 26.14
C THR A 857 -18.21 -39.42 25.61
N SER A 858 -17.59 -38.42 26.22
CA SER A 858 -16.27 -37.89 25.86
C SER A 858 -15.53 -37.35 27.09
N ASP A 859 -14.19 -37.42 27.11
CA ASP A 859 -13.40 -36.85 28.21
C ASP A 859 -13.47 -35.31 28.19
N TYR A 860 -13.47 -34.72 26.99
CA TYR A 860 -13.50 -33.26 26.74
C TYR A 860 -14.38 -32.89 25.53
N ILE A 861 -14.83 -31.64 25.48
CA ILE A 861 -15.64 -31.04 24.42
C ILE A 861 -14.92 -29.81 23.85
N ILE A 862 -14.73 -29.75 22.53
CA ILE A 862 -14.13 -28.62 21.82
C ILE A 862 -15.21 -27.92 20.99
N VAL A 863 -15.49 -26.65 21.25
CA VAL A 863 -16.59 -25.92 20.61
C VAL A 863 -16.06 -25.02 19.50
N CYS A 864 -16.62 -25.17 18.30
CA CYS A 864 -16.12 -24.60 17.04
C CYS A 864 -17.26 -24.06 16.16
N ILE A 865 -18.26 -23.42 16.77
CA ILE A 865 -19.48 -22.91 16.11
C ILE A 865 -19.36 -21.45 15.59
N GLY A 866 -18.14 -21.02 15.28
CA GLY A 866 -17.82 -19.66 14.79
C GLY A 866 -17.59 -18.63 15.89
N ILE A 867 -17.34 -17.38 15.49
CA ILE A 867 -17.11 -16.24 16.40
C ILE A 867 -18.20 -15.17 16.27
N GLN A 868 -18.28 -14.29 17.26
CA GLN A 868 -18.94 -12.99 17.17
C GLN A 868 -17.87 -11.89 17.17
N PRO A 869 -18.04 -10.80 16.40
CA PRO A 869 -17.11 -9.68 16.42
C PRO A 869 -17.10 -9.03 17.80
N ASP A 870 -15.94 -8.58 18.27
CA ASP A 870 -15.83 -8.04 19.63
C ASP A 870 -16.09 -6.54 19.66
N THR A 871 -17.37 -6.19 19.84
CA THR A 871 -17.90 -4.82 19.81
C THR A 871 -17.90 -4.13 21.18
N SER A 872 -17.47 -4.79 22.26
CA SER A 872 -17.64 -4.29 23.64
C SER A 872 -17.08 -2.88 23.86
N VAL A 873 -15.92 -2.56 23.27
CA VAL A 873 -15.29 -1.24 23.38
C VAL A 873 -16.13 -0.16 22.68
N ALA A 874 -16.71 -0.48 21.53
CA ALA A 874 -17.58 0.42 20.78
C ALA A 874 -18.93 0.65 21.51
N GLU A 875 -19.50 -0.42 22.08
CA GLU A 875 -20.73 -0.37 22.88
C GLU A 875 -20.55 0.49 24.14
N ALA A 876 -19.51 0.22 24.92
CA ALA A 876 -19.17 0.98 26.13
C ALA A 876 -18.84 2.45 25.85
N SER A 877 -18.38 2.79 24.63
CA SER A 877 -18.09 4.16 24.21
C SER A 877 -19.33 5.03 24.01
N GLY A 878 -20.53 4.45 23.96
CA GLY A 878 -21.81 5.16 24.07
C GLY A 878 -22.61 5.23 22.76
N LEU A 879 -23.69 4.44 22.69
CA LEU A 879 -24.57 4.35 21.50
C LEU A 879 -25.63 5.47 21.38
N GLU A 880 -25.90 6.24 22.44
CA GLU A 880 -27.04 7.17 22.47
C GLU A 880 -26.86 8.47 21.65
N LEU A 881 -25.64 8.81 21.21
CA LEU A 881 -25.34 10.02 20.42
C LEU A 881 -24.45 9.79 19.18
N SER A 882 -24.72 8.72 18.43
CA SER A 882 -24.28 8.54 17.02
C SER A 882 -22.76 8.46 16.71
N THR A 883 -21.89 8.40 17.72
CA THR A 883 -20.42 8.52 17.56
C THR A 883 -19.71 7.28 17.01
N ILE A 884 -20.20 6.07 17.31
CA ILE A 884 -19.73 4.80 16.72
C ILE A 884 -20.95 3.95 16.37
N GLN A 885 -21.07 3.54 15.11
CA GLN A 885 -22.21 2.75 14.62
C GLN A 885 -21.88 1.25 14.58
N LEU A 886 -22.84 0.41 14.94
CA LEU A 886 -22.75 -1.05 14.87
C LEU A 886 -23.66 -1.59 13.77
N ASP A 887 -23.20 -2.62 13.07
CA ASP A 887 -23.98 -3.26 12.01
C ASP A 887 -24.96 -4.27 12.60
N ASN A 888 -26.22 -3.85 12.80
CA ASN A 888 -27.27 -4.68 13.37
C ASN A 888 -27.62 -5.94 12.55
N ARG A 889 -27.11 -6.09 11.32
CA ARG A 889 -27.34 -7.26 10.45
C ARG A 889 -26.15 -8.23 10.43
N LEU A 890 -24.91 -7.72 10.46
CA LEU A 890 -23.68 -8.51 10.31
C LEU A 890 -22.85 -8.61 11.60
N GLY A 891 -23.17 -7.80 12.60
CA GLY A 891 -22.32 -7.50 13.75
C GLY A 891 -21.12 -6.64 13.37
N GLY A 892 -20.42 -6.14 14.39
CA GLY A 892 -19.16 -5.41 14.22
C GLY A 892 -19.33 -3.91 14.05
N VAL A 893 -18.19 -3.21 14.08
CA VAL A 893 -18.09 -1.76 13.97
C VAL A 893 -18.26 -1.36 12.50
N THR A 894 -19.10 -0.36 12.25
CA THR A 894 -19.41 0.15 10.92
C THR A 894 -18.37 1.19 10.50
N THR A 895 -17.61 0.89 9.45
CA THR A 895 -16.68 1.81 8.79
C THR A 895 -17.23 2.45 7.51
N ASP A 896 -16.61 3.52 7.03
CA ASP A 896 -16.74 4.02 5.65
C ASP A 896 -15.84 3.25 4.67
N ALA A 897 -15.72 3.76 3.44
CA ALA A 897 -14.86 3.16 2.42
C ALA A 897 -13.36 3.20 2.78
N GLU A 898 -12.90 4.13 3.61
CA GLU A 898 -11.50 4.26 4.08
C GLU A 898 -11.22 3.46 5.37
N LEU A 899 -12.13 2.56 5.77
CA LEU A 899 -12.12 1.85 7.06
C LEU A 899 -12.28 2.78 8.27
N ARG A 900 -12.78 4.00 8.06
CA ARG A 900 -12.91 5.04 9.07
C ARG A 900 -14.25 4.93 9.80
N VAL A 901 -14.23 5.10 11.12
CA VAL A 901 -15.41 5.13 12.01
C VAL A 901 -15.73 6.58 12.41
N ARG A 902 -14.70 7.37 12.73
CA ARG A 902 -14.75 8.81 13.03
C ARG A 902 -13.49 9.49 12.47
N SER A 903 -13.42 10.82 12.46
CA SER A 903 -12.25 11.60 11.99
C SER A 903 -10.89 11.02 12.34
N ASP A 904 -10.76 10.48 13.56
CA ASP A 904 -9.52 9.96 14.14
C ASP A 904 -9.63 8.50 14.64
N ILE A 905 -10.69 7.78 14.24
CA ILE A 905 -10.93 6.38 14.65
C ILE A 905 -11.20 5.52 13.42
N TRP A 906 -10.50 4.39 13.30
CA TRP A 906 -10.67 3.37 12.27
C TRP A 906 -11.05 2.01 12.87
N ALA A 907 -11.51 1.06 12.05
CA ALA A 907 -11.67 -0.34 12.47
C ALA A 907 -11.21 -1.33 11.38
N ALA A 908 -10.63 -2.47 11.79
CA ALA A 908 -10.06 -3.46 10.87
C ALA A 908 -10.19 -4.91 11.37
N GLY A 909 -9.98 -5.88 10.46
CA GLY A 909 -10.09 -7.32 10.75
C GLY A 909 -11.52 -7.79 11.06
N ASP A 910 -11.64 -8.90 11.80
CA ASP A 910 -12.90 -9.61 12.06
C ASP A 910 -13.99 -8.73 12.71
N ALA A 911 -13.58 -7.65 13.39
CA ALA A 911 -14.45 -6.69 14.07
C ALA A 911 -15.12 -5.66 13.15
N ALA A 912 -14.59 -5.43 11.94
CA ALA A 912 -15.07 -4.40 11.04
C ALA A 912 -16.12 -4.93 10.06
N SER A 913 -17.37 -4.44 10.17
CA SER A 913 -18.26 -4.39 9.01
C SER A 913 -17.71 -3.30 8.09
N PHE A 914 -17.50 -3.58 6.81
CA PHE A 914 -16.98 -2.66 5.79
C PHE A 914 -17.87 -2.66 4.54
N TYR A 915 -17.59 -1.75 3.61
CA TYR A 915 -18.27 -1.67 2.32
C TYR A 915 -17.38 -2.21 1.19
N ASP A 916 -17.72 -3.38 0.67
CA ASP A 916 -17.14 -3.98 -0.53
C ASP A 916 -17.75 -3.32 -1.78
N LYS A 917 -16.90 -2.87 -2.70
CA LYS A 917 -17.31 -2.16 -3.92
C LYS A 917 -18.29 -2.98 -4.79
N SER A 918 -18.11 -4.30 -4.84
CA SER A 918 -18.91 -5.19 -5.69
C SER A 918 -19.99 -5.93 -4.92
N LEU A 919 -19.78 -6.18 -3.63
CA LEU A 919 -20.64 -7.05 -2.80
C LEU A 919 -21.38 -6.28 -1.68
N GLY A 920 -21.23 -4.97 -1.61
CA GLY A 920 -21.91 -4.11 -0.65
C GLY A 920 -21.43 -4.31 0.78
N ARG A 921 -22.33 -4.14 1.76
CA ARG A 921 -21.98 -4.23 3.19
C ARG A 921 -21.65 -5.68 3.58
N ARG A 922 -20.43 -5.91 4.09
CA ARG A 922 -19.96 -7.23 4.55
C ARG A 922 -19.03 -7.15 5.76
N ARG A 923 -18.94 -8.24 6.51
CA ARG A 923 -17.92 -8.52 7.54
C ARG A 923 -17.33 -9.89 7.22
N VAL A 924 -16.01 -10.08 7.38
CA VAL A 924 -15.38 -11.39 7.10
C VAL A 924 -14.27 -11.72 8.11
N GLU A 925 -14.11 -13.00 8.37
CA GLU A 925 -13.25 -13.57 9.43
C GLU A 925 -11.98 -14.17 8.80
N HIS A 926 -11.42 -13.47 7.81
CA HIS A 926 -10.34 -13.97 6.96
C HIS A 926 -8.98 -13.41 7.38
N TRP A 927 -7.96 -14.27 7.43
CA TRP A 927 -6.58 -13.86 7.71
C TRP A 927 -6.03 -12.83 6.71
N GLU A 928 -6.42 -12.92 5.43
CA GLU A 928 -6.04 -11.94 4.41
C GLU A 928 -6.78 -10.60 4.61
N ASN A 929 -8.05 -10.63 5.06
CA ASN A 929 -8.79 -9.41 5.45
C ASN A 929 -8.07 -8.67 6.56
N ALA A 930 -7.70 -9.35 7.65
CA ALA A 930 -7.02 -8.73 8.78
C ALA A 930 -5.72 -8.02 8.37
N GLN A 931 -4.89 -8.66 7.54
CA GLN A 931 -3.66 -8.05 7.03
C GLN A 931 -3.90 -6.81 6.17
N VAL A 932 -4.80 -6.91 5.17
CA VAL A 932 -4.96 -5.86 4.16
C VAL A 932 -5.80 -4.70 4.70
N SER A 933 -6.83 -4.97 5.51
CA SER A 933 -7.59 -3.92 6.21
C SER A 933 -6.75 -3.24 7.30
N GLY A 934 -5.97 -4.00 8.08
CA GLY A 934 -5.04 -3.46 9.07
C GLY A 934 -4.00 -2.54 8.44
N ARG A 935 -3.31 -3.01 7.39
CA ARG A 935 -2.36 -2.20 6.62
C ARG A 935 -3.02 -0.93 6.08
N LEU A 936 -4.19 -1.03 5.44
CA LEU A 936 -4.89 0.12 4.88
C LEU A 936 -5.31 1.14 5.96
N ALA A 937 -5.80 0.68 7.11
CA ALA A 937 -6.14 1.55 8.23
C ALA A 937 -4.90 2.32 8.71
N GLY A 938 -3.74 1.66 8.85
CA GLY A 938 -2.47 2.33 9.18
C GLY A 938 -1.99 3.31 8.09
N GLU A 939 -2.21 3.00 6.81
CA GLU A 939 -1.97 3.94 5.70
C GLU A 939 -2.88 5.18 5.81
N ASN A 940 -4.16 5.01 6.15
CA ASN A 940 -5.14 6.10 6.27
C ASN A 940 -4.96 6.93 7.55
N MET A 941 -4.56 6.31 8.67
CA MET A 941 -4.12 6.99 9.90
C MET A 941 -2.88 7.87 9.64
N THR A 942 -2.04 7.48 8.68
CA THR A 942 -0.93 8.30 8.15
C THR A 942 -1.31 9.06 6.87
N GLY A 943 -2.59 9.42 6.71
CA GLY A 943 -3.07 10.39 5.72
C GLY A 943 -3.16 9.93 4.27
N ALA A 944 -3.23 8.62 4.00
CA ALA A 944 -3.28 8.11 2.62
C ALA A 944 -4.60 8.35 1.86
N GLY A 945 -5.75 8.44 2.55
CA GLY A 945 -7.05 8.71 1.94
C GLY A 945 -7.50 7.66 0.92
N LYS A 946 -7.28 6.37 1.22
CA LYS A 946 -7.47 5.24 0.29
C LYS A 946 -8.66 4.38 0.67
N ALA A 947 -9.49 4.02 -0.31
CA ALA A 947 -10.63 3.14 -0.13
C ALA A 947 -10.26 1.64 -0.13
N PHE A 948 -11.00 0.84 0.64
CA PHE A 948 -10.86 -0.61 0.75
C PHE A 948 -11.63 -1.34 -0.36
N TRP A 949 -11.08 -1.31 -1.57
CA TRP A 949 -11.63 -2.08 -2.71
C TRP A 949 -11.03 -3.49 -2.85
N TYR A 950 -10.31 -3.96 -1.84
CA TYR A 950 -9.69 -5.28 -1.88
C TYR A 950 -10.71 -6.38 -1.54
N GLN A 951 -10.73 -7.45 -2.31
CA GLN A 951 -11.57 -8.62 -2.04
C GLN A 951 -10.76 -9.71 -1.31
N PRO A 952 -10.92 -9.84 0.02
CA PRO A 952 -10.13 -10.77 0.81
C PRO A 952 -10.57 -12.22 0.60
N ALA A 953 -9.62 -13.05 0.17
CA ALA A 953 -9.75 -14.48 0.08
C ALA A 953 -9.65 -15.15 1.46
N PHE A 954 -10.08 -16.41 1.53
CA PHE A 954 -9.73 -17.32 2.61
C PHE A 954 -9.22 -18.64 2.07
N PHE A 955 -8.52 -19.39 2.92
CA PHE A 955 -8.05 -20.74 2.64
C PHE A 955 -8.30 -21.65 3.84
N SER A 956 -8.43 -22.95 3.60
CA SER A 956 -8.53 -23.98 4.65
C SER A 956 -8.04 -25.32 4.12
N LYS A 957 -7.63 -26.22 5.02
CA LYS A 957 -7.39 -27.63 4.67
C LYS A 957 -7.92 -28.56 5.76
N ILE A 958 -9.14 -29.05 5.54
CA ILE A 958 -9.89 -29.91 6.48
C ILE A 958 -9.50 -31.39 6.42
N ALA A 959 -8.81 -31.84 5.38
CA ALA A 959 -8.41 -33.23 5.15
C ALA A 959 -7.26 -33.29 4.11
N PRO A 960 -6.54 -34.43 3.95
CA PRO A 960 -5.36 -34.52 3.07
C PRO A 960 -5.61 -34.03 1.63
N GLN A 961 -6.78 -34.37 1.09
CA GLN A 961 -7.24 -34.14 -0.28
C GLN A 961 -8.22 -32.95 -0.42
N TRP A 962 -8.42 -32.15 0.64
CA TRP A 962 -9.33 -31.01 0.66
C TRP A 962 -8.57 -29.71 0.95
N HIS A 963 -7.93 -29.13 -0.06
CA HIS A 963 -7.41 -27.76 0.00
C HIS A 963 -8.48 -26.84 -0.60
N ILE A 964 -8.95 -25.89 0.18
CA ILE A 964 -10.00 -24.94 -0.22
C ILE A 964 -9.37 -23.55 -0.27
N ASN A 965 -9.53 -22.85 -1.39
CA ASN A 965 -9.34 -21.39 -1.50
C ASN A 965 -10.66 -20.76 -1.95
N ALA A 966 -11.01 -19.57 -1.49
CA ALA A 966 -12.29 -18.95 -1.85
C ALA A 966 -12.29 -17.42 -1.78
N VAL A 967 -13.16 -16.79 -2.58
CA VAL A 967 -13.31 -15.33 -2.69
C VAL A 967 -14.80 -14.96 -2.83
N GLY A 968 -15.19 -13.78 -2.34
CA GLY A 968 -16.55 -13.25 -2.49
C GLY A 968 -17.54 -13.78 -1.45
N ILE A 969 -18.80 -13.98 -1.85
CA ILE A 969 -19.86 -14.59 -1.03
C ILE A 969 -19.99 -16.07 -1.43
N THR A 970 -19.51 -16.97 -0.57
CA THR A 970 -19.62 -18.42 -0.75
C THR A 970 -20.63 -18.99 0.26
N ASP A 971 -21.91 -18.71 0.02
CA ASP A 971 -23.05 -19.18 0.81
C ASP A 971 -23.77 -20.28 0.02
N SER A 972 -23.94 -21.46 0.63
CA SER A 972 -24.52 -22.64 -0.04
C SER A 972 -26.01 -22.54 -0.35
N SER A 973 -26.72 -21.55 0.22
CA SER A 973 -28.12 -21.27 -0.12
C SER A 973 -28.28 -20.56 -1.47
N LEU A 974 -27.20 -20.00 -2.01
CA LEU A 974 -27.17 -19.37 -3.34
C LEU A 974 -27.14 -20.41 -4.46
N PRO A 975 -27.73 -20.13 -5.65
CA PRO A 975 -27.64 -21.03 -6.80
C PRO A 975 -26.20 -21.24 -7.30
N THR A 976 -25.61 -22.39 -6.98
CA THR A 976 -24.23 -22.72 -7.37
C THR A 976 -24.11 -23.41 -8.72
N VAL A 977 -23.01 -23.17 -9.44
CA VAL A 977 -22.57 -23.99 -10.58
C VAL A 977 -21.19 -24.56 -10.27
N SER A 978 -21.04 -25.88 -10.36
CA SER A 978 -19.79 -26.58 -10.02
C SER A 978 -19.20 -27.25 -11.25
N VAL A 979 -17.91 -27.05 -11.51
CA VAL A 979 -17.16 -27.68 -12.60
C VAL A 979 -15.91 -28.35 -12.04
N PHE A 980 -15.73 -29.63 -12.34
CA PHE A 980 -14.59 -30.44 -11.89
C PHE A 980 -13.74 -30.87 -13.08
N ALA A 981 -12.47 -31.17 -12.82
CA ALA A 981 -11.68 -31.97 -13.74
C ALA A 981 -12.35 -33.34 -13.92
N LYS A 982 -12.27 -33.91 -15.14
CA LYS A 982 -12.64 -35.30 -15.39
C LYS A 982 -11.37 -36.15 -15.32
N ASP A 983 -11.51 -37.34 -14.77
CA ASP A 983 -10.47 -38.34 -14.63
C ASP A 983 -10.98 -39.62 -15.29
N ASP A 984 -10.24 -40.12 -16.28
CA ASP A 984 -10.70 -41.22 -17.12
C ASP A 984 -10.50 -42.60 -16.47
N ASN A 985 -9.83 -42.68 -15.31
CA ASN A 985 -9.64 -43.93 -14.56
C ASN A 985 -10.52 -44.04 -13.30
N ALA A 986 -11.34 -43.03 -12.99
CA ALA A 986 -12.11 -42.98 -11.74
C ALA A 986 -13.61 -42.71 -11.96
N ASN A 987 -14.46 -43.52 -11.33
CA ASN A 987 -15.87 -43.19 -11.14
C ASN A 987 -15.99 -42.03 -10.13
N GLU A 988 -16.02 -40.80 -10.68
CA GLU A 988 -16.06 -39.53 -9.95
C GLU A 988 -14.85 -39.21 -9.03
N SER A 989 -13.67 -38.91 -9.58
CA SER A 989 -12.64 -38.23 -8.76
C SER A 989 -12.91 -36.72 -8.67
N PHE A 990 -12.96 -36.19 -7.44
CA PHE A 990 -13.16 -34.77 -7.16
C PHE A 990 -11.82 -34.07 -6.92
N GLU A 991 -10.76 -34.51 -7.62
CA GLU A 991 -9.40 -34.08 -7.33
C GLU A 991 -9.21 -32.57 -7.50
N ARG A 992 -9.88 -31.94 -8.47
CA ARG A 992 -9.83 -30.49 -8.72
C ARG A 992 -11.18 -29.96 -9.17
N GLY A 993 -11.57 -28.79 -8.69
CA GLY A 993 -12.81 -28.14 -9.12
C GLY A 993 -12.95 -26.68 -8.74
N VAL A 994 -13.93 -26.03 -9.37
CA VAL A 994 -14.38 -24.67 -9.09
C VAL A 994 -15.90 -24.68 -8.86
N VAL A 995 -16.35 -23.92 -7.86
CA VAL A 995 -17.77 -23.69 -7.55
C VAL A 995 -18.02 -22.19 -7.64
N PHE A 996 -18.91 -21.79 -8.53
CA PHE A 996 -19.35 -20.41 -8.72
C PHE A 996 -20.69 -20.21 -7.99
N TYR A 997 -20.78 -19.18 -7.14
CA TYR A 997 -21.98 -18.83 -6.38
C TYR A 997 -22.64 -17.63 -7.06
N LYS A 998 -23.94 -17.75 -7.40
CA LYS A 998 -24.67 -16.69 -8.11
C LYS A 998 -25.57 -15.89 -7.19
N GLY A 999 -25.58 -14.57 -7.34
CA GLY A 999 -26.56 -13.70 -6.69
C GLY A 999 -27.93 -13.75 -7.36
N ASP A 1000 -28.91 -13.05 -6.78
CA ASP A 1000 -30.29 -12.97 -7.30
C ASP A 1000 -30.38 -12.38 -8.72
N ASP A 1001 -29.40 -11.58 -9.13
CA ASP A 1001 -29.28 -11.01 -10.48
C ASP A 1001 -28.49 -11.93 -11.46
N GLY A 1002 -28.20 -13.16 -11.05
CA GLY A 1002 -27.54 -14.20 -11.85
C GLY A 1002 -26.03 -14.08 -11.96
N LYS A 1003 -25.41 -12.99 -11.48
CA LYS A 1003 -23.95 -12.77 -11.54
C LYS A 1003 -23.20 -13.60 -10.52
N VAL A 1004 -21.92 -13.88 -10.79
CA VAL A 1004 -21.03 -14.56 -9.85
C VAL A 1004 -20.65 -13.61 -8.71
N VAL A 1005 -21.16 -13.89 -7.51
CA VAL A 1005 -20.87 -13.12 -6.28
C VAL A 1005 -19.78 -13.77 -5.42
N GLY A 1006 -19.43 -15.03 -5.69
CA GLY A 1006 -18.33 -15.72 -5.04
C GLY A 1006 -17.83 -16.92 -5.84
N VAL A 1007 -16.61 -17.36 -5.51
CA VAL A 1007 -15.96 -18.53 -6.12
C VAL A 1007 -15.24 -19.32 -5.03
N LEU A 1008 -15.40 -20.64 -5.03
CA LEU A 1008 -14.63 -21.58 -4.23
C LEU A 1008 -13.82 -22.50 -5.15
N LEU A 1009 -12.61 -22.82 -4.72
CA LEU A 1009 -11.59 -23.55 -5.46
C LEU A 1009 -11.16 -24.76 -4.62
N LEU A 1010 -11.41 -25.97 -5.14
CA LEU A 1010 -11.01 -27.23 -4.54
C LEU A 1010 -9.74 -27.73 -5.23
N ASN A 1011 -8.62 -27.76 -4.48
CA ASN A 1011 -7.28 -28.15 -4.93
C ASN A 1011 -6.79 -27.42 -6.21
N VAL A 1012 -7.31 -26.23 -6.47
CA VAL A 1012 -6.81 -25.30 -7.49
C VAL A 1012 -5.95 -24.25 -6.79
N TYR A 1013 -4.80 -23.96 -7.40
CA TYR A 1013 -3.73 -23.12 -6.86
C TYR A 1013 -3.30 -22.05 -7.87
N GLY A 1014 -2.32 -21.22 -7.52
CA GLY A 1014 -1.81 -20.17 -8.41
C GLY A 1014 -2.87 -19.09 -8.68
N SER A 1015 -2.96 -18.66 -9.94
CA SER A 1015 -3.74 -17.49 -10.36
C SER A 1015 -5.26 -17.61 -10.20
N GLY A 1016 -5.81 -18.79 -9.84
CA GLY A 1016 -7.26 -19.00 -9.68
C GLY A 1016 -7.93 -18.02 -8.70
N VAL A 1017 -7.24 -17.61 -7.64
CA VAL A 1017 -7.77 -16.60 -6.69
C VAL A 1017 -7.94 -15.24 -7.38
N ASP A 1018 -6.96 -14.82 -8.18
CA ASP A 1018 -6.96 -13.53 -8.89
C ASP A 1018 -7.78 -13.53 -10.19
N VAL A 1019 -8.08 -14.70 -10.76
CA VAL A 1019 -9.17 -14.88 -11.73
C VAL A 1019 -10.52 -14.69 -11.04
N SER A 1020 -10.71 -15.25 -9.85
CA SER A 1020 -11.95 -15.11 -9.08
C SER A 1020 -12.24 -13.67 -8.64
N ARG A 1021 -11.22 -12.94 -8.16
CA ARG A 1021 -11.34 -11.50 -7.84
C ARG A 1021 -11.81 -10.69 -9.06
N ARG A 1022 -11.17 -10.90 -10.22
CA ARG A 1022 -11.57 -10.28 -11.49
C ARG A 1022 -13.02 -10.60 -11.87
N LEU A 1023 -13.42 -11.86 -11.80
CA LEU A 1023 -14.76 -12.31 -12.17
C LEU A 1023 -15.86 -11.62 -11.35
N ILE A 1024 -15.64 -11.47 -10.04
CA ILE A 1024 -16.58 -10.81 -9.12
C ILE A 1024 -16.54 -9.28 -9.28
N GLU A 1025 -15.38 -8.68 -9.59
CA GLU A 1025 -15.29 -7.24 -9.87
C GLU A 1025 -15.93 -6.86 -11.22
N GLU A 1026 -15.73 -7.65 -12.28
CA GLU A 1026 -16.31 -7.37 -13.60
C GLU A 1026 -17.83 -7.57 -13.65
N ALA A 1027 -18.40 -8.34 -12.70
CA ALA A 1027 -19.85 -8.45 -12.44
C ALA A 1027 -20.69 -8.77 -13.71
N ARG A 1028 -20.16 -9.61 -14.60
CA ARG A 1028 -20.81 -10.02 -15.85
C ARG A 1028 -21.75 -11.21 -15.66
N SER A 1029 -22.75 -11.30 -16.53
CA SER A 1029 -23.48 -12.55 -16.78
C SER A 1029 -22.54 -13.58 -17.42
N ILE A 1030 -22.72 -14.85 -17.07
CA ILE A 1030 -21.93 -15.98 -17.60
C ILE A 1030 -22.90 -17.02 -18.15
N ASP A 1031 -22.86 -17.22 -19.46
CA ASP A 1031 -23.74 -18.17 -20.15
C ASP A 1031 -23.12 -19.60 -20.19
N ASP A 1032 -21.79 -19.69 -20.30
CA ASP A 1032 -21.04 -20.95 -20.29
C ASP A 1032 -19.99 -21.00 -19.15
N PHE A 1033 -20.35 -21.71 -18.09
CA PHE A 1033 -19.48 -21.97 -16.95
C PHE A 1033 -18.39 -23.02 -17.22
N GLN A 1034 -18.53 -23.90 -18.23
CA GLN A 1034 -17.47 -24.85 -18.62
C GLN A 1034 -16.35 -24.13 -19.37
N GLN A 1035 -16.69 -23.21 -20.27
CA GLN A 1035 -15.72 -22.33 -20.92
C GLN A 1035 -15.01 -21.44 -19.90
N LEU A 1036 -15.73 -20.86 -18.94
CA LEU A 1036 -15.14 -20.07 -17.85
C LEU A 1036 -14.19 -20.91 -16.97
N ALA A 1037 -14.55 -22.17 -16.66
CA ALA A 1037 -13.75 -23.06 -15.83
C ALA A 1037 -12.36 -23.39 -16.43
N LYS A 1038 -12.15 -23.20 -17.74
CA LYS A 1038 -10.83 -23.37 -18.39
C LYS A 1038 -9.78 -22.38 -17.88
N LEU A 1039 -10.19 -21.24 -17.30
CA LEU A 1039 -9.27 -20.29 -16.67
C LEU A 1039 -8.62 -20.82 -15.37
N TYR A 1040 -9.15 -21.92 -14.79
CA TYR A 1040 -8.83 -22.38 -13.44
C TYR A 1040 -7.87 -23.59 -13.37
N GLN A 1041 -7.13 -23.90 -14.45
CA GLN A 1041 -6.12 -24.98 -14.49
C GLN A 1041 -6.62 -26.35 -13.99
N LEU A 1042 -7.91 -26.64 -14.22
CA LEU A 1042 -8.55 -27.88 -13.77
C LEU A 1042 -7.92 -29.11 -14.44
N TYR A 1043 -7.78 -29.05 -15.76
CA TYR A 1043 -7.18 -30.09 -16.58
C TYR A 1043 -5.65 -29.91 -16.61
N ARG A 1044 -4.90 -31.01 -16.67
CA ARG A 1044 -3.52 -30.94 -17.17
C ARG A 1044 -3.55 -30.52 -18.64
N PRO A 1045 -2.51 -29.87 -19.18
CA PRO A 1045 -2.25 -29.92 -20.61
C PRO A 1045 -2.19 -31.40 -21.05
N ALA A 1046 -2.69 -31.73 -22.23
CA ALA A 1046 -2.40 -33.03 -22.83
C ALA A 1046 -0.88 -33.15 -23.02
N GLU A 1047 -0.31 -34.33 -22.74
CA GLU A 1047 1.08 -34.58 -23.08
C GLU A 1047 1.18 -34.88 -24.59
N PRO A 1048 2.26 -34.48 -25.29
CA PRO A 1048 2.30 -34.53 -26.76
C PRO A 1048 2.09 -35.92 -27.38
N GLU A 1049 2.31 -36.99 -26.62
CA GLU A 1049 2.24 -38.35 -27.13
C GLU A 1049 0.81 -38.90 -27.35
N ASP A 1050 -0.24 -38.18 -26.96
CA ASP A 1050 -1.63 -38.62 -27.15
C ASP A 1050 -2.22 -38.19 -28.50
N GLU A 1051 -1.57 -37.29 -29.25
CA GLU A 1051 -1.96 -36.96 -30.62
C GLU A 1051 -1.38 -37.99 -31.62
N GLU A 1052 -0.09 -38.35 -31.53
CA GLU A 1052 0.54 -39.36 -32.42
C GLU A 1052 -0.20 -40.71 -32.36
N LYS A 1053 -0.52 -41.20 -31.16
CA LYS A 1053 -1.26 -42.47 -30.95
C LYS A 1053 -2.71 -42.45 -31.46
N ASN A 1054 -3.27 -41.27 -31.73
CA ASN A 1054 -4.60 -41.09 -32.33
C ASN A 1054 -4.56 -40.87 -33.85
N GLU A 1055 -3.40 -40.54 -34.43
CA GLU A 1055 -3.20 -40.56 -35.88
C GLU A 1055 -2.83 -41.98 -36.37
N GLU A 1056 -2.00 -42.74 -35.65
CA GLU A 1056 -1.74 -44.16 -35.97
C GLU A 1056 -3.03 -44.99 -35.98
N LYS A 1057 -3.92 -44.79 -34.99
CA LYS A 1057 -5.25 -45.45 -34.91
C LYS A 1057 -6.31 -44.89 -35.89
N LYS A 1058 -5.90 -44.04 -36.83
CA LYS A 1058 -6.67 -43.65 -38.02
C LYS A 1058 -5.97 -44.00 -39.34
N ALA A 1059 -4.77 -44.59 -39.25
CA ALA A 1059 -4.00 -45.12 -40.36
C ALA A 1059 -4.12 -46.66 -40.49
N GLU A 1060 -4.53 -47.34 -39.40
CA GLU A 1060 -5.12 -48.69 -39.40
C GLU A 1060 -6.65 -48.67 -39.64
#